data_AF-A0A095UKJ1-F1
#
_entry.id   AF-A0A095UKJ1-F1
#
_cell.length_a   1.000
_cell.length_b   1.000
_cell.length_c   1.000
_cell.angle_alpha   90.00
_cell.angle_beta   90.00
_cell.angle_gamma   90.00
#
_symmetry.space_group_name_H-M   'P 1'
#
loop_
_entity.id
_entity.type
_entity.pdbx_description
1 polymer ?
#
loop_
_entity_poly.entity_id
_entity_poly.type
_entity_poly.pdbx_seq_one_letter_code
_entity_poly.pdbx_strand_id
1 'polypeptide(L)'
;MVTQVQGTSGQFQTNLLAGIGNQFQNFASAIGQGLSRVLARVQGDPVPQFGQRYAPVNGNNFQGNVAGYRVMGDKAKGVEPGFIAKRDWTPGDSAKLQDPQHKFHLHALRLAAGWLAAQPPQGGPSDQALDAMMQRVLASIAGSGSPHAELADELLQAAKEEGAPSVLEGLRANAGLEDDFKSALVSTLMQEAFSGSAQTVDQTRAGQANETLDRLRQGIMETQPKFNKNHYIKLDYYESDKSGDRYHIPSDKAKNALHRWYTGATAKDRNEGAVREALANDLMRGLGIQSQKLKIVEGEYADGTPKLMLDGTHVDSVDGNSFSDFDGKPLRGERYLKDGMLVRNTQAQGDAQGVYSGPPELDSSMNELGRNKILLLLMADRDALGSKGGNKGYVGNTFVGIDPGHALEGGLLSRRGDINSDFSFKQPGVFASQGYKNFSMFDQSPLSEKMEGVRQIARLKESGADGRLFDLYAQQFGNGRPDAANFGQHIQDIKAQYEGRRDDILQIFQERLAVDDFDFGVPRNDITHVNLRDISLNMLDGLEKLTSPTIAKTGSGIRLQHPQISDPDKRKEWHISQDPANNKLLFTCSGSKSDVAKMNKALQSYLGGHAAQFGAALDISPNGNEVTLRVPANMVAQLGALFSPTAILSYKH
;
A
#
# COMPACT_ATOMS: atom_id res chain seq x y z
N MET A 1 -4.31 -40.55 8.39
CA MET A 1 -5.05 -39.28 8.44
C MET A 1 -4.42 -38.36 7.40
N VAL A 2 -5.09 -38.19 6.27
CA VAL A 2 -4.61 -37.41 5.13
C VAL A 2 -5.01 -35.96 5.38
N THR A 3 -4.07 -35.11 5.75
CA THR A 3 -4.31 -33.66 5.85
C THR A 3 -4.42 -33.14 4.42
N GLN A 4 -5.65 -32.85 3.98
CA GLN A 4 -5.90 -32.06 2.78
C GLN A 4 -5.24 -30.69 2.97
N VAL A 5 -4.13 -30.46 2.28
CA VAL A 5 -3.65 -29.11 2.00
C VAL A 5 -4.61 -28.55 0.95
N GLN A 6 -5.71 -27.94 1.42
CA GLN A 6 -6.53 -27.09 0.57
C GLN A 6 -5.64 -25.96 0.07
N GLY A 7 -5.48 -25.85 -1.26
CA GLY A 7 -4.77 -24.75 -1.88
C GLY A 7 -5.44 -23.43 -1.52
N THR A 8 -4.76 -22.63 -0.71
CA THR A 8 -5.15 -21.28 -0.31
C THR A 8 -5.29 -20.32 -1.49
N SER A 9 -4.82 -20.69 -2.69
CA SER A 9 -4.99 -19.93 -3.94
C SER A 9 -6.46 -19.86 -4.40
N GLY A 10 -7.29 -20.85 -4.08
CA GLY A 10 -8.66 -20.97 -4.59
C GLY A 10 -9.70 -20.04 -3.96
N GLN A 11 -9.61 -19.78 -2.65
CA GLN A 11 -10.63 -19.00 -1.92
C GLN A 11 -10.42 -17.47 -2.04
N PHE A 12 -9.20 -17.02 -2.29
CA PHE A 12 -8.93 -15.59 -2.57
C PHE A 12 -9.20 -15.25 -4.04
N GLN A 13 -9.02 -16.19 -4.98
CA GLN A 13 -9.30 -15.98 -6.40
C GLN A 13 -10.77 -15.62 -6.66
N THR A 14 -11.75 -16.23 -5.99
CA THR A 14 -13.18 -15.90 -6.22
C THR A 14 -13.58 -14.51 -5.72
N ASN A 15 -13.01 -14.02 -4.62
CA ASN A 15 -13.32 -12.69 -4.08
C ASN A 15 -12.47 -11.57 -4.71
N LEU A 16 -11.25 -11.89 -5.17
CA LEU A 16 -10.35 -10.93 -5.82
C LEU A 16 -10.66 -10.80 -7.33
N LEU A 17 -10.96 -11.90 -8.05
CA LEU A 17 -11.24 -11.89 -9.50
C LEU A 17 -12.54 -11.16 -9.86
N ALA A 18 -13.58 -11.26 -9.02
CA ALA A 18 -14.83 -10.52 -9.22
C ALA A 18 -14.69 -9.01 -8.98
N GLY A 19 -13.73 -8.59 -8.14
CA GLY A 19 -13.42 -7.18 -7.90
C GLY A 19 -12.42 -6.60 -8.91
N ILE A 20 -11.48 -7.40 -9.39
CA ILE A 20 -10.30 -6.97 -10.14
C ILE A 20 -10.63 -6.37 -11.53
N GLY A 21 -11.55 -6.97 -12.30
CA GLY A 21 -11.88 -6.50 -13.66
C GLY A 21 -12.45 -5.07 -13.67
N ASN A 22 -13.37 -4.79 -12.74
CA ASN A 22 -13.91 -3.44 -12.52
C ASN A 22 -12.92 -2.52 -11.81
N GLN A 23 -12.03 -3.05 -10.97
CA GLN A 23 -11.00 -2.26 -10.31
C GLN A 23 -10.01 -1.67 -11.31
N PHE A 24 -9.50 -2.43 -12.29
CA PHE A 24 -8.49 -1.92 -13.23
C PHE A 24 -9.00 -0.80 -14.15
N GLN A 25 -10.24 -0.88 -14.62
CA GLN A 25 -10.84 0.17 -15.46
C GLN A 25 -11.14 1.44 -14.64
N ASN A 26 -11.67 1.29 -13.41
CA ASN A 26 -11.96 2.41 -12.53
C ASN A 26 -10.72 3.00 -11.85
N PHE A 27 -9.63 2.24 -11.73
CA PHE A 27 -8.40 2.60 -11.05
C PHE A 27 -7.76 3.88 -11.59
N ALA A 28 -7.56 3.95 -12.92
CA ALA A 28 -7.01 5.14 -13.56
C ALA A 28 -7.94 6.36 -13.40
N SER A 29 -9.26 6.17 -13.51
CA SER A 29 -10.24 7.26 -13.32
C SER A 29 -10.26 7.79 -11.88
N ALA A 30 -10.17 6.91 -10.88
CA ALA A 30 -10.15 7.26 -9.47
C ALA A 30 -8.82 7.93 -9.06
N ILE A 31 -7.70 7.56 -9.70
CA ILE A 31 -6.41 8.23 -9.52
C ILE A 31 -6.38 9.59 -10.22
N GLY A 32 -6.95 9.70 -11.42
CA GLY A 32 -7.16 10.98 -12.11
C GLY A 32 -7.87 12.01 -11.21
N GLN A 33 -8.91 11.58 -10.48
CA GLN A 33 -9.61 12.41 -9.48
C GLN A 33 -8.78 12.67 -8.20
N GLY A 34 -7.80 11.82 -7.91
CA GLY A 34 -6.88 11.91 -6.77
C GLY A 34 -5.68 12.82 -7.01
N LEU A 35 -5.19 12.89 -8.26
CA LEU A 35 -4.14 13.78 -8.75
C LEU A 35 -4.55 15.26 -8.63
N SER A 36 -5.85 15.55 -8.72
CA SER A 36 -6.45 16.89 -8.62
C SER A 36 -6.53 17.50 -7.20
N ARG A 37 -5.83 16.95 -6.18
CA ARG A 37 -5.58 17.67 -4.92
C ARG A 37 -4.16 18.20 -4.82
N VAL A 38 -3.70 18.75 -5.93
CA VAL A 38 -2.94 20.01 -5.92
C VAL A 38 -3.64 20.95 -4.94
N LEU A 39 -2.90 21.66 -4.09
CA LEU A 39 -3.44 22.84 -3.44
C LEU A 39 -3.72 23.84 -4.55
N ALA A 40 -4.88 23.67 -5.19
CA ALA A 40 -5.36 24.55 -6.22
C ALA A 40 -5.32 25.93 -5.59
N ARG A 41 -4.55 26.83 -6.21
CA ARG A 41 -4.62 28.26 -5.96
C ARG A 41 -6.09 28.64 -5.96
N VAL A 42 -6.71 28.74 -4.79
CA VAL A 42 -7.89 29.58 -4.67
C VAL A 42 -7.36 30.98 -4.97
N GLN A 43 -7.94 31.65 -5.96
CA GLN A 43 -7.49 32.99 -6.35
C GLN A 43 -7.38 33.89 -5.11
N GLY A 44 -6.16 34.30 -4.77
CA GLY A 44 -5.87 35.18 -3.63
C GLY A 44 -5.16 34.53 -2.43
N ASP A 45 -5.08 33.20 -2.35
CA ASP A 45 -4.38 32.53 -1.25
C ASP A 45 -2.85 32.54 -1.44
N PRO A 46 -2.06 32.86 -0.39
CA PRO A 46 -0.60 32.80 -0.46
C PRO A 46 -0.15 31.35 -0.74
N VAL A 47 0.81 31.21 -1.66
CA VAL A 47 1.35 29.88 -2.00
C VAL A 47 2.12 29.34 -0.79
N PRO A 48 1.90 28.07 -0.39
CA PRO A 48 2.59 27.54 0.75
C PRO A 48 4.10 27.44 0.50
N GLN A 49 4.85 28.04 1.42
CA GLN A 49 6.30 28.00 1.45
C GLN A 49 6.74 26.79 2.29
N PHE A 50 7.55 25.92 1.70
CA PHE A 50 8.06 24.71 2.35
C PHE A 50 9.59 24.69 2.35
N GLY A 51 10.20 24.09 3.37
CA GLY A 51 11.67 24.05 3.51
C GLY A 51 12.20 24.71 4.79
N GLN A 52 11.36 24.78 5.83
CA GLN A 52 11.77 25.17 7.19
C GLN A 52 11.82 23.94 8.09
N ARG A 53 12.71 23.95 9.10
CA ARG A 53 12.78 22.89 10.09
C ARG A 53 11.77 23.10 11.20
N TYR A 54 11.17 22.02 11.66
CA TYR A 54 10.23 22.01 12.77
C TYR A 54 10.81 21.18 13.92
N ALA A 55 10.98 21.81 15.08
CA ALA A 55 11.39 21.07 16.27
C ALA A 55 10.39 19.92 16.57
N PRO A 56 10.80 18.86 17.26
CA PRO A 56 9.86 17.85 17.73
C PRO A 56 8.91 18.48 18.76
N VAL A 57 7.61 18.23 18.64
CA VAL A 57 6.63 18.54 19.71
C VAL A 57 6.00 17.26 20.23
N ASN A 58 5.82 17.20 21.55
CA ASN A 58 5.15 16.10 22.22
C ASN A 58 3.62 16.34 22.27
N GLY A 59 2.84 15.26 22.17
CA GLY A 59 1.38 15.31 22.29
C GLY A 59 0.68 15.93 21.07
N ASN A 60 -0.39 16.69 21.30
CA ASN A 60 -1.18 17.35 20.25
C ASN A 60 -0.72 18.78 19.92
N ASN A 61 0.44 19.20 20.44
CA ASN A 61 0.99 20.52 20.14
C ASN A 61 1.47 20.58 18.68
N PHE A 62 1.20 21.70 18.01
CA PHE A 62 1.64 21.96 16.63
C PHE A 62 2.52 23.20 16.61
N GLN A 63 3.48 23.23 15.68
CA GLN A 63 4.48 24.30 15.58
C GLN A 63 4.08 25.41 14.63
N GLY A 64 3.13 25.12 13.75
CA GLY A 64 2.66 26.06 12.74
C GLY A 64 1.73 25.38 11.76
N ASN A 65 1.20 26.20 10.87
CA ASN A 65 0.34 25.77 9.78
C ASN A 65 1.06 25.99 8.44
N VAL A 66 1.06 24.96 7.62
CA VAL A 66 1.63 25.00 6.27
C VAL A 66 0.63 24.35 5.33
N ALA A 67 0.14 25.09 4.34
CA ALA A 67 -0.58 24.48 3.22
C ALA A 67 -1.86 23.68 3.61
N GLY A 68 -2.57 24.10 4.65
CA GLY A 68 -3.71 23.35 5.19
C GLY A 68 -3.32 22.12 6.01
N TYR A 69 -2.11 22.12 6.57
CA TYR A 69 -1.61 21.13 7.53
C TYR A 69 -1.13 21.80 8.82
N ARG A 70 -1.45 21.18 9.96
CA ARG A 70 -0.89 21.48 11.28
C ARG A 70 0.37 20.65 11.47
N VAL A 71 1.53 21.29 11.55
CA VAL A 71 2.83 20.61 11.61
C VAL A 71 3.14 20.16 13.04
N MET A 72 3.42 18.87 13.20
CA MET A 72 3.73 18.21 14.47
C MET A 72 5.25 18.07 14.71
N GLY A 73 6.10 18.44 13.75
CA GLY A 73 7.56 18.40 13.87
C GLY A 73 8.24 17.64 12.74
N ASP A 74 9.57 17.71 12.72
CA ASP A 74 10.40 17.04 11.72
C ASP A 74 10.30 15.51 11.79
N LYS A 75 10.44 14.87 10.62
CA LYS A 75 10.45 13.41 10.50
C LYS A 75 11.73 12.85 11.14
N ALA A 76 11.56 12.13 12.26
CA ALA A 76 12.70 11.59 13.02
C ALA A 76 13.44 10.42 12.32
N LYS A 77 12.74 9.63 11.49
CA LYS A 77 13.27 8.40 10.87
C LYS A 77 13.26 8.46 9.34
N GLY A 78 14.19 7.76 8.70
CA GLY A 78 14.37 7.74 7.25
C GLY A 78 15.47 8.70 6.76
N VAL A 79 15.93 8.48 5.54
CA VAL A 79 17.03 9.26 4.93
C VAL A 79 16.52 10.58 4.33
N GLU A 80 15.32 10.58 3.78
CA GLU A 80 14.73 11.76 3.14
C GLU A 80 14.17 12.75 4.17
N PRO A 81 14.43 14.06 4.00
CA PRO A 81 13.86 15.11 4.85
C PRO A 81 12.35 15.21 4.68
N GLY A 82 11.70 15.82 5.67
CA GLY A 82 10.26 15.90 5.74
C GLY A 82 9.76 16.21 7.15
N PHE A 83 8.44 16.32 7.27
CA PHE A 83 7.77 16.58 8.54
C PHE A 83 6.51 15.73 8.70
N ILE A 84 6.09 15.57 9.95
CA ILE A 84 4.84 14.93 10.33
C ILE A 84 3.79 16.01 10.53
N ALA A 85 2.60 15.82 9.98
CA ALA A 85 1.52 16.77 10.12
C ALA A 85 0.14 16.10 10.20
N LYS A 86 -0.85 16.88 10.62
CA LYS A 86 -2.27 16.57 10.54
C LYS A 86 -2.94 17.53 9.58
N ARG A 87 -4.00 17.12 8.88
CA ARG A 87 -4.78 18.09 8.08
C ARG A 87 -5.34 19.17 9.00
N ASP A 88 -5.32 20.40 8.52
CA ASP A 88 -6.00 21.53 9.14
C ASP A 88 -7.37 21.74 8.50
N TRP A 89 -8.19 22.57 9.15
CA TRP A 89 -9.45 23.05 8.61
C TRP A 89 -9.22 23.89 7.35
N THR A 90 -10.07 23.70 6.35
CA THR A 90 -10.01 24.46 5.08
C THR A 90 -11.35 25.15 4.79
N PRO A 91 -11.40 26.18 3.92
CA PRO A 91 -12.67 26.81 3.53
C PRO A 91 -13.69 25.81 2.97
N GLY A 92 -13.23 24.80 2.22
CA GLY A 92 -14.08 23.72 1.72
C GLY A 92 -14.65 22.80 2.81
N ASP A 93 -14.09 22.82 4.02
CA ASP A 93 -14.68 22.13 5.19
C ASP A 93 -15.76 22.97 5.87
N SER A 94 -15.64 24.30 5.84
CA SER A 94 -16.72 25.19 6.27
C SER A 94 -17.96 25.00 5.41
N ALA A 95 -17.82 24.89 4.08
CA ALA A 95 -18.94 24.60 3.18
C ALA A 95 -19.62 23.26 3.52
N LYS A 96 -18.83 22.23 3.83
CA LYS A 96 -19.32 20.91 4.27
C LYS A 96 -19.96 20.91 5.65
N LEU A 97 -19.61 21.87 6.49
CA LEU A 97 -20.25 22.05 7.80
C LEU A 97 -21.64 22.71 7.63
N GLN A 98 -21.79 23.56 6.62
CA GLN A 98 -23.05 24.21 6.27
C GLN A 98 -24.02 23.29 5.51
N ASP A 99 -23.50 22.31 4.74
CA ASP A 99 -24.31 21.34 3.99
C ASP A 99 -25.05 20.35 4.93
N PRO A 100 -26.39 20.42 5.02
CA PRO A 100 -27.18 19.57 5.92
C PRO A 100 -27.05 18.06 5.65
N GLN A 101 -26.69 17.67 4.42
CA GLN A 101 -26.54 16.26 4.04
C GLN A 101 -25.14 15.72 4.34
N HIS A 102 -24.17 16.60 4.59
CA HIS A 102 -22.80 16.18 4.78
C HIS A 102 -22.54 15.72 6.24
N LYS A 103 -21.71 14.68 6.39
CA LYS A 103 -21.38 14.08 7.69
C LYS A 103 -20.79 15.04 8.73
N PHE A 104 -20.19 16.16 8.29
CA PHE A 104 -19.69 17.19 9.21
C PHE A 104 -20.83 17.94 9.87
N HIS A 105 -21.85 18.32 9.12
CA HIS A 105 -23.06 18.91 9.67
C HIS A 105 -23.76 17.96 10.64
N LEU A 106 -23.98 16.70 10.22
CA LEU A 106 -24.58 15.68 11.10
C LEU A 106 -23.76 15.40 12.37
N HIS A 107 -22.44 15.58 12.32
CA HIS A 107 -21.59 15.48 13.51
C HIS A 107 -21.67 16.73 14.38
N ALA A 108 -21.74 17.92 13.77
CA ALA A 108 -21.93 19.19 14.46
C ALA A 108 -23.24 19.21 15.27
N LEU A 109 -24.35 18.73 14.68
CA LEU A 109 -25.62 18.58 15.38
C LEU A 109 -25.48 17.69 16.63
N ARG A 110 -24.74 16.57 16.53
CA ARG A 110 -24.49 15.68 17.69
C ARG A 110 -23.64 16.34 18.78
N LEU A 111 -22.61 17.11 18.40
CA LEU A 111 -21.80 17.88 19.35
C LEU A 111 -22.65 18.92 20.07
N ALA A 112 -23.44 19.70 19.32
CA ALA A 112 -24.33 20.72 19.86
C ALA A 112 -25.40 20.12 20.78
N ALA A 113 -26.00 18.99 20.42
CA ALA A 113 -26.92 18.26 21.31
C ALA A 113 -26.24 17.85 22.62
N GLY A 114 -24.98 17.39 22.55
CA GLY A 114 -24.19 17.05 23.74
C GLY A 114 -23.95 18.24 24.68
N TRP A 115 -23.80 19.45 24.15
CA TRP A 115 -23.61 20.67 24.96
C TRP A 115 -24.86 21.10 25.73
N LEU A 116 -26.05 20.68 25.26
CA LEU A 116 -27.33 20.92 25.91
C LEU A 116 -27.73 19.79 26.88
N ALA A 117 -26.93 18.72 26.99
CA ALA A 117 -27.19 17.63 27.93
C ALA A 117 -26.97 18.08 29.38
N ALA A 118 -27.66 17.41 30.33
CA ALA A 118 -27.54 17.68 31.76
C ALA A 118 -26.10 17.63 32.29
N GLN A 119 -25.27 16.76 31.70
CA GLN A 119 -23.83 16.66 31.95
C GLN A 119 -23.09 16.86 30.62
N PRO A 120 -22.81 18.11 30.22
CA PRO A 120 -22.19 18.38 28.94
C PRO A 120 -20.72 17.90 28.94
N PRO A 121 -20.23 17.34 27.82
CA PRO A 121 -18.83 16.98 27.69
C PRO A 121 -17.93 18.22 27.71
N GLN A 122 -16.70 18.08 28.19
CA GLN A 122 -15.72 19.17 28.12
C GLN A 122 -15.41 19.55 26.67
N GLY A 123 -15.16 20.84 26.41
CA GLY A 123 -14.80 21.34 25.08
C GLY A 123 -15.93 22.01 24.28
N GLY A 124 -17.08 22.30 24.91
CA GLY A 124 -18.12 23.15 24.33
C GLY A 124 -17.82 24.66 24.40
N PRO A 125 -18.71 25.50 23.85
CA PRO A 125 -18.67 26.95 24.07
C PRO A 125 -18.80 27.28 25.55
N SER A 126 -18.37 28.47 25.95
CA SER A 126 -18.66 28.98 27.28
C SER A 126 -20.16 28.99 27.56
N ASP A 127 -20.56 28.65 28.78
CA ASP A 127 -21.98 28.63 29.15
C ASP A 127 -22.63 30.00 28.96
N GLN A 128 -21.88 31.10 29.14
CA GLN A 128 -22.35 32.45 28.83
C GLN A 128 -22.65 32.65 27.34
N ALA A 129 -21.77 32.20 26.44
CA ALA A 129 -22.00 32.31 25.01
C ALA A 129 -23.14 31.40 24.55
N LEU A 130 -23.19 30.16 25.07
CA LEU A 130 -24.23 29.20 24.73
C LEU A 130 -25.60 29.63 25.25
N ASP A 131 -25.70 30.17 26.47
CA ASP A 131 -26.95 30.70 27.00
C ASP A 131 -27.48 31.87 26.15
N ALA A 132 -26.63 32.84 25.81
CA ALA A 132 -27.01 33.96 24.96
C ALA A 132 -27.46 33.51 23.55
N MET A 133 -26.80 32.48 22.99
CA MET A 133 -27.23 31.84 21.74
C MET A 133 -28.58 31.16 21.91
N MET A 134 -28.79 30.42 23.00
CA MET A 134 -30.06 29.72 23.26
C MET A 134 -31.23 30.68 23.48
N GLN A 135 -31.02 31.83 24.10
CA GLN A 135 -32.04 32.89 24.20
C GLN A 135 -32.49 33.35 22.79
N ARG A 136 -31.55 33.56 21.86
CA ARG A 136 -31.88 33.94 20.47
C ARG A 136 -32.54 32.80 19.70
N VAL A 137 -32.08 31.56 19.90
CA VAL A 137 -32.66 30.36 19.29
C VAL A 137 -34.11 30.18 19.74
N LEU A 138 -34.38 30.24 21.05
CA LEU A 138 -35.74 30.14 21.56
C LEU A 138 -36.61 31.30 21.06
N ALA A 139 -36.08 32.52 21.00
CA ALA A 139 -36.83 33.67 20.50
C ALA A 139 -37.18 33.50 19.01
N SER A 140 -36.26 32.91 18.23
CA SER A 140 -36.52 32.57 16.83
C SER A 140 -37.57 31.48 16.69
N ILE A 141 -37.58 30.46 17.55
CA ILE A 141 -38.58 29.39 17.51
C ILE A 141 -39.95 29.92 17.95
N ALA A 142 -40.00 30.67 19.05
CA ALA A 142 -41.21 31.31 19.58
C ALA A 142 -41.84 32.29 18.58
N GLY A 143 -41.02 33.04 17.85
CA GLY A 143 -41.47 33.98 16.82
C GLY A 143 -41.78 33.34 15.46
N SER A 144 -41.75 32.01 15.34
CA SER A 144 -41.95 31.30 14.07
C SER A 144 -43.27 30.52 14.04
N GLY A 145 -43.64 29.98 12.87
CA GLY A 145 -44.76 29.02 12.74
C GLY A 145 -44.42 27.59 13.19
N SER A 146 -43.40 27.42 14.04
CA SER A 146 -42.99 26.12 14.57
C SER A 146 -44.07 25.52 15.49
N PRO A 147 -44.30 24.20 15.47
CA PRO A 147 -45.17 23.54 16.44
C PRO A 147 -44.67 23.68 17.89
N HIS A 148 -43.42 24.11 18.10
CA HIS A 148 -42.81 24.31 19.41
C HIS A 148 -42.74 25.77 19.87
N ALA A 149 -43.47 26.69 19.21
CA ALA A 149 -43.41 28.11 19.50
C ALA A 149 -43.83 28.44 20.96
N GLU A 150 -44.91 27.83 21.45
CA GLU A 150 -45.41 28.05 22.82
C GLU A 150 -44.40 27.58 23.87
N LEU A 151 -43.88 26.34 23.72
CA LEU A 151 -42.86 25.80 24.62
C LEU A 151 -41.57 26.64 24.64
N ALA A 152 -41.18 27.22 23.49
CA ALA A 152 -40.02 28.08 23.42
C ALA A 152 -40.23 29.42 24.13
N ASP A 153 -41.44 30.01 24.04
CA ASP A 153 -41.77 31.24 24.77
C ASP A 153 -41.86 30.98 26.29
N GLU A 154 -42.46 29.86 26.71
CA GLU A 154 -42.52 29.46 28.12
C GLU A 154 -41.12 29.38 28.76
N LEU A 155 -40.17 28.74 28.08
CA LEU A 155 -38.79 28.65 28.57
C LEU A 155 -38.08 30.00 28.63
N LEU A 156 -38.39 30.91 27.69
CA LEU A 156 -37.86 32.29 27.72
C LEU A 156 -38.45 33.13 28.84
N GLN A 157 -39.75 33.00 29.12
CA GLN A 157 -40.40 33.74 30.20
C GLN A 157 -39.95 33.23 31.57
N ALA A 158 -39.83 31.92 31.75
CA ALA A 158 -39.35 31.31 32.99
C ALA A 158 -37.96 31.83 33.40
N ALA A 159 -37.05 32.04 32.43
CA ALA A 159 -35.72 32.58 32.69
C ALA A 159 -35.69 34.08 33.07
N LYS A 160 -36.81 34.80 32.96
CA LYS A 160 -36.92 36.22 33.36
C LYS A 160 -37.41 36.42 34.79
N GLU A 161 -37.85 35.35 35.46
CA GLU A 161 -38.30 35.42 36.85
C GLU A 161 -37.12 35.68 37.81
N GLU A 162 -37.36 36.46 38.87
CA GLU A 162 -36.31 36.83 39.81
C GLU A 162 -35.78 35.59 40.57
N GLY A 163 -34.50 35.28 40.40
CA GLY A 163 -33.86 34.09 41.00
C GLY A 163 -34.02 32.79 40.20
N ALA A 164 -34.60 32.84 39.00
CA ALA A 164 -34.71 31.68 38.12
C ALA A 164 -33.35 31.27 37.51
N PRO A 165 -33.16 29.98 37.19
CA PRO A 165 -32.01 29.53 36.42
C PRO A 165 -31.98 30.18 35.03
N SER A 166 -30.77 30.32 34.46
CA SER A 166 -30.60 30.74 33.07
C SER A 166 -31.32 29.81 32.09
N VAL A 167 -31.54 30.25 30.85
CA VAL A 167 -32.18 29.44 29.81
C VAL A 167 -31.43 28.11 29.64
N LEU A 168 -30.10 28.16 29.59
CA LEU A 168 -29.25 26.99 29.45
C LEU A 168 -29.37 26.03 30.64
N GLU A 169 -29.39 26.56 31.86
CA GLU A 169 -29.57 25.74 33.07
C GLU A 169 -30.96 25.09 33.09
N GLY A 170 -32.01 25.82 32.71
CA GLY A 170 -33.37 25.30 32.59
C GLY A 170 -33.47 24.18 31.54
N LEU A 171 -32.85 24.36 30.38
CA LEU A 171 -32.78 23.34 29.32
C LEU A 171 -32.03 22.09 29.79
N ARG A 172 -30.89 22.24 30.49
CA ARG A 172 -30.09 21.12 31.00
C ARG A 172 -30.77 20.38 32.15
N ALA A 173 -31.57 21.07 32.96
CA ALA A 173 -32.33 20.47 34.06
C ALA A 173 -33.58 19.71 33.58
N ASN A 174 -34.11 20.04 32.40
CA ASN A 174 -35.34 19.45 31.89
C ASN A 174 -35.09 18.15 31.09
N ALA A 175 -35.03 17.03 31.81
CA ALA A 175 -34.87 15.69 31.22
C ALA A 175 -36.07 15.22 30.36
N GLY A 176 -37.20 15.94 30.38
CA GLY A 176 -38.46 15.57 29.72
C GLY A 176 -38.73 16.25 28.39
N LEU A 177 -37.80 17.05 27.84
CA LEU A 177 -37.99 17.71 26.54
C LEU A 177 -38.20 16.69 25.42
N GLU A 178 -39.19 16.93 24.56
CA GLU A 178 -39.47 16.08 23.39
C GLU A 178 -38.29 16.09 22.41
N ASP A 179 -38.03 14.94 21.75
CA ASP A 179 -36.86 14.77 20.90
C ASP A 179 -36.91 15.60 19.61
N ASP A 180 -38.11 15.89 19.11
CA ASP A 180 -38.34 16.81 17.99
C ASP A 180 -38.05 18.27 18.38
N PHE A 181 -38.42 18.69 19.59
CA PHE A 181 -38.04 20.00 20.11
C PHE A 181 -36.54 20.14 20.32
N LYS A 182 -35.88 19.12 20.90
CA LYS A 182 -34.40 19.08 21.00
C LYS A 182 -33.75 19.20 19.62
N SER A 183 -34.30 18.52 18.62
CA SER A 183 -33.81 18.59 17.24
C SER A 183 -34.00 19.98 16.63
N ALA A 184 -35.12 20.64 16.91
CA ALA A 184 -35.40 22.01 16.49
C ALA A 184 -34.45 23.02 17.16
N LEU A 185 -34.17 22.88 18.45
CA LEU A 185 -33.20 23.71 19.19
C LEU A 185 -31.81 23.61 18.57
N VAL A 186 -31.32 22.39 18.36
CA VAL A 186 -29.98 22.14 17.82
C VAL A 186 -29.86 22.62 16.37
N SER A 187 -30.87 22.39 15.54
CA SER A 187 -30.88 22.85 14.15
C SER A 187 -30.89 24.38 14.05
N THR A 188 -31.69 25.03 14.90
CA THR A 188 -31.77 26.50 14.96
C THR A 188 -30.50 27.11 15.55
N LEU A 189 -29.86 26.44 16.53
CA LEU A 189 -28.56 26.83 17.08
C LEU A 189 -27.48 26.82 15.99
N MET A 190 -27.46 25.80 15.13
CA MET A 190 -26.54 25.77 13.98
C MET A 190 -26.79 26.93 13.02
N GLN A 191 -28.06 27.22 12.71
CA GLN A 191 -28.42 28.35 11.84
C GLN A 191 -28.01 29.70 12.44
N GLU A 192 -28.23 29.89 13.74
CA GLU A 192 -27.83 31.08 14.48
C GLU A 192 -26.30 31.22 14.56
N ALA A 193 -25.56 30.13 14.69
CA ALA A 193 -24.10 30.17 14.68
C ALA A 193 -23.57 30.67 13.33
N PHE A 194 -24.16 30.22 12.22
CA PHE A 194 -23.77 30.73 10.90
C PHE A 194 -24.23 32.17 10.66
N SER A 195 -25.50 32.48 10.92
CA SER A 195 -26.06 33.81 10.65
C SER A 195 -25.45 34.89 11.58
N GLY A 196 -25.19 34.53 12.83
CA GLY A 196 -24.54 35.36 13.84
C GLY A 196 -23.09 35.64 13.51
N SER A 197 -22.34 34.66 13.00
CA SER A 197 -20.94 34.84 12.60
C SER A 197 -20.75 35.84 11.45
N ALA A 198 -21.78 36.00 10.60
CA ALA A 198 -21.77 36.93 9.48
C ALA A 198 -22.16 38.38 9.88
N GLN A 199 -22.49 38.64 11.14
CA GLN A 199 -22.88 39.97 11.62
C GLN A 199 -21.67 40.90 11.70
N THR A 200 -21.80 42.11 11.15
CA THR A 200 -20.74 43.14 11.19
C THR A 200 -21.03 44.26 12.16
N VAL A 201 -22.27 44.39 12.62
CA VAL A 201 -22.74 45.49 13.49
C VAL A 201 -22.75 45.08 14.96
N ASP A 202 -23.17 43.86 15.27
CA ASP A 202 -23.21 43.32 16.63
C ASP A 202 -22.00 42.41 16.88
N GLN A 203 -20.93 43.00 17.40
CA GLN A 203 -19.68 42.29 17.69
C GLN A 203 -19.84 41.24 18.81
N THR A 204 -20.77 41.45 19.74
CA THR A 204 -21.03 40.51 20.83
C THR A 204 -21.70 39.24 20.30
N ARG A 205 -22.74 39.41 19.48
CA ARG A 205 -23.39 38.28 18.79
C ARG A 205 -22.42 37.56 17.87
N ALA A 206 -21.63 38.30 17.10
CA ALA A 206 -20.60 37.71 16.24
C ALA A 206 -19.57 36.92 17.05
N GLY A 207 -19.11 37.44 18.19
CA GLY A 207 -18.18 36.75 19.10
C GLY A 207 -18.73 35.43 19.63
N GLN A 208 -19.97 35.42 20.11
CA GLN A 208 -20.64 34.21 20.65
C GLN A 208 -20.87 33.15 19.56
N ALA A 209 -21.27 33.59 18.36
CA ALA A 209 -21.48 32.72 17.21
C ALA A 209 -20.15 32.14 16.70
N ASN A 210 -19.09 32.96 16.62
CA ASN A 210 -17.75 32.52 16.24
C ASN A 210 -17.17 31.52 17.25
N GLU A 211 -17.34 31.74 18.55
CA GLU A 211 -16.96 30.76 19.57
C GLU A 211 -17.67 29.42 19.35
N THR A 212 -18.98 29.45 19.07
CA THR A 212 -19.75 28.24 18.79
C THR A 212 -19.23 27.50 17.56
N LEU A 213 -19.00 28.21 16.46
CA LEU A 213 -18.45 27.62 15.23
C LEU A 213 -17.05 27.07 15.42
N ASP A 214 -16.19 27.76 16.18
CA ASP A 214 -14.84 27.31 16.48
C ASP A 214 -14.84 26.02 17.32
N ARG A 215 -15.76 25.89 18.29
CA ARG A 215 -15.92 24.66 19.07
C ARG A 215 -16.48 23.51 18.24
N LEU A 216 -17.42 23.78 17.32
CA LEU A 216 -17.90 22.75 16.38
C LEU A 216 -16.78 22.26 15.47
N ARG A 217 -16.01 23.20 14.90
CA ARG A 217 -14.82 22.90 14.10
C ARG A 217 -13.83 22.07 14.91
N GLN A 218 -13.50 22.47 16.14
CA GLN A 218 -12.56 21.77 16.99
C GLN A 218 -13.03 20.34 17.29
N GLY A 219 -14.28 20.15 17.71
CA GLY A 219 -14.84 18.82 18.00
C GLY A 219 -14.87 17.91 16.76
N ILE A 220 -15.15 18.46 15.58
CA ILE A 220 -15.03 17.72 14.32
C ILE A 220 -13.57 17.36 14.03
N MET A 221 -12.64 18.29 14.20
CA MET A 221 -11.22 18.05 13.98
C MET A 221 -10.63 17.02 14.94
N GLU A 222 -11.14 16.94 16.17
CA GLU A 222 -10.67 16.00 17.19
C GLU A 222 -11.24 14.59 17.07
N THR A 223 -12.30 14.40 16.27
CA THR A 223 -12.98 13.10 16.16
C THR A 223 -12.93 12.51 14.77
N GLN A 224 -12.87 13.35 13.72
CA GLN A 224 -12.93 12.86 12.34
C GLN A 224 -11.58 12.31 11.88
N PRO A 225 -11.53 11.08 11.31
CA PRO A 225 -10.29 10.49 10.80
C PRO A 225 -9.52 11.36 9.80
N LYS A 226 -10.22 12.25 9.08
CA LYS A 226 -9.58 13.21 8.16
C LYS A 226 -8.51 14.07 8.87
N PHE A 227 -8.78 14.54 10.07
CA PHE A 227 -7.95 15.52 10.78
C PHE A 227 -7.01 14.88 11.81
N ASN A 228 -7.31 13.63 12.21
CA ASN A 228 -6.52 12.91 13.21
C ASN A 228 -5.47 11.96 12.62
N LYS A 229 -5.56 11.64 11.33
CA LYS A 229 -4.56 10.79 10.69
C LYS A 229 -3.25 11.55 10.55
N ASN A 230 -2.14 10.88 10.87
CA ASN A 230 -0.81 11.41 10.61
C ASN A 230 -0.50 11.35 9.11
N HIS A 231 0.00 12.47 8.61
CA HIS A 231 0.55 12.66 7.27
C HIS A 231 2.05 12.83 7.38
N TYR A 232 2.80 12.11 6.54
CA TYR A 232 4.25 12.20 6.44
C TYR A 232 4.56 12.91 5.13
N ILE A 233 4.92 14.19 5.21
CA ILE A 233 5.30 14.98 4.05
C ILE A 233 6.78 14.72 3.79
N LYS A 234 7.10 13.98 2.72
CA LYS A 234 8.48 13.65 2.31
C LYS A 234 9.00 14.63 1.27
N LEU A 235 10.33 14.66 1.12
CA LEU A 235 11.06 15.47 0.15
C LEU A 235 10.97 16.98 0.41
N ASP A 236 10.67 17.36 1.66
CA ASP A 236 10.71 18.76 2.08
C ASP A 236 12.15 19.17 2.44
N TYR A 237 13.01 19.29 1.44
CA TYR A 237 14.38 19.76 1.66
C TYR A 237 14.39 21.19 2.20
N TYR A 238 15.22 21.42 3.21
CA TYR A 238 15.33 22.68 3.90
C TYR A 238 16.25 23.65 3.15
N GLU A 239 15.94 24.95 3.19
CA GLU A 239 16.78 25.99 2.55
C GLU A 239 18.19 26.00 3.13
N SER A 240 18.35 25.67 4.42
CA SER A 240 19.66 25.53 5.06
C SER A 240 20.53 24.40 4.47
N ASP A 241 19.94 23.46 3.73
CA ASP A 241 20.63 22.34 3.10
C ASP A 241 20.94 22.57 1.62
N LYS A 242 20.62 23.77 1.10
CA LYS A 242 20.94 24.21 -0.26
C LYS A 242 22.41 24.66 -0.35
N SER A 243 23.12 24.19 -1.38
CA SER A 243 24.45 24.68 -1.74
C SER A 243 24.49 24.91 -3.24
N GLY A 244 24.63 26.18 -3.65
CA GLY A 244 24.36 26.59 -5.02
C GLY A 244 22.89 26.37 -5.38
N ASP A 245 22.63 25.63 -6.46
CA ASP A 245 21.32 25.24 -6.95
C ASP A 245 20.84 23.87 -6.45
N ARG A 246 21.68 23.15 -5.68
CA ARG A 246 21.42 21.77 -5.25
C ARG A 246 21.07 21.66 -3.78
N TYR A 247 20.03 20.87 -3.51
CA TYR A 247 19.61 20.46 -2.16
C TYR A 247 20.27 19.15 -1.77
N HIS A 248 20.90 19.13 -0.60
CA HIS A 248 21.63 17.98 -0.07
C HIS A 248 20.86 17.31 1.08
N ILE A 249 21.18 16.06 1.39
CA ILE A 249 20.62 15.37 2.56
C ILE A 249 21.10 16.10 3.84
N PRO A 250 20.23 16.26 4.87
CA PRO A 250 20.63 16.80 6.16
C PRO A 250 21.87 16.12 6.74
N SER A 251 22.76 16.88 7.37
CA SER A 251 24.01 16.35 7.92
C SER A 251 23.80 15.26 8.96
N ASP A 252 22.73 15.35 9.75
CA ASP A 252 22.35 14.37 10.78
C ASP A 252 21.76 13.07 10.20
N LYS A 253 21.34 13.09 8.94
CA LYS A 253 20.80 11.91 8.22
C LYS A 253 21.81 11.30 7.24
N ALA A 254 22.88 12.02 6.91
CA ALA A 254 23.90 11.57 5.99
C ALA A 254 24.83 10.53 6.64
N LYS A 255 25.18 9.46 5.90
CA LYS A 255 26.14 8.45 6.37
C LYS A 255 27.53 9.04 6.63
N ASN A 256 27.93 10.01 5.81
CA ASN A 256 29.15 10.82 5.95
C ASN A 256 29.07 12.05 5.01
N ALA A 257 30.05 12.96 5.11
CA ALA A 257 30.11 14.18 4.30
C ALA A 257 30.17 13.91 2.78
N LEU A 258 30.87 12.86 2.35
CA LEU A 258 30.99 12.48 0.95
C LEU A 258 29.64 11.99 0.39
N HIS A 259 28.92 11.16 1.14
CA HIS A 259 27.57 10.70 0.84
C HIS A 259 26.59 11.88 0.73
N ARG A 260 26.73 12.89 1.61
CA ARG A 260 25.95 14.12 1.52
C ARG A 260 26.22 14.84 0.20
N TRP A 261 27.48 15.01 -0.19
CA TRP A 261 27.85 15.71 -1.42
C TRP A 261 27.35 14.99 -2.69
N TYR A 262 27.50 13.66 -2.76
CA TYR A 262 27.02 12.88 -3.91
C TYR A 262 25.50 12.84 -4.08
N THR A 263 24.73 13.19 -3.04
CA THR A 263 23.26 13.14 -3.07
C THR A 263 22.62 14.50 -3.37
N GLY A 264 23.42 15.52 -3.69
CA GLY A 264 22.94 16.84 -4.11
C GLY A 264 22.13 16.77 -5.40
N ALA A 265 20.93 17.34 -5.41
CA ALA A 265 20.04 17.35 -6.57
C ALA A 265 19.36 18.72 -6.71
N THR A 266 19.09 19.15 -7.95
CA THR A 266 18.39 20.40 -8.23
C THR A 266 16.92 20.33 -7.81
N ALA A 267 16.24 21.48 -7.76
CA ALA A 267 14.78 21.51 -7.54
C ALA A 267 14.03 20.64 -8.56
N LYS A 268 14.45 20.67 -9.83
CA LYS A 268 13.86 19.85 -10.90
C LYS A 268 14.06 18.36 -10.63
N ASP A 269 15.26 17.94 -10.23
CA ASP A 269 15.54 16.54 -9.91
C ASP A 269 14.71 16.03 -8.72
N ARG A 270 14.48 16.87 -7.70
CA ARG A 270 13.63 16.54 -6.54
C ARG A 270 12.16 16.41 -6.93
N ASN A 271 11.68 17.33 -7.75
CA ASN A 271 10.31 17.30 -8.28
C ASN A 271 10.09 16.06 -9.17
N GLU A 272 11.07 15.71 -10.01
CA GLU A 272 11.03 14.48 -10.82
C GLU A 272 10.97 13.24 -9.91
N GLY A 273 11.80 13.19 -8.87
CA GLY A 273 11.80 12.13 -7.86
C GLY A 273 10.44 11.96 -7.18
N ALA A 274 9.79 13.06 -6.78
CA ALA A 274 8.46 13.03 -6.18
C ALA A 274 7.41 12.49 -7.16
N VAL A 275 7.42 12.94 -8.42
CA VAL A 275 6.48 12.47 -9.44
C VAL A 275 6.68 10.98 -9.73
N ARG A 276 7.94 10.53 -9.87
CA ARG A 276 8.28 9.13 -10.10
C ARG A 276 7.88 8.24 -8.93
N GLU A 277 8.15 8.65 -7.69
CA GLU A 277 7.79 7.87 -6.49
C GLU A 277 6.27 7.74 -6.35
N ALA A 278 5.53 8.83 -6.57
CA ALA A 278 4.06 8.80 -6.57
C ALA A 278 3.51 7.87 -7.66
N LEU A 279 4.03 8.00 -8.89
CA LEU A 279 3.66 7.14 -10.01
C LEU A 279 3.96 5.66 -9.72
N ALA A 280 5.14 5.35 -9.20
CA ALA A 280 5.52 4.01 -8.81
C ALA A 280 4.62 3.45 -7.70
N ASN A 281 4.28 4.26 -6.70
CA ASN A 281 3.39 3.84 -5.63
C ASN A 281 1.98 3.54 -6.15
N ASP A 282 1.43 4.39 -7.00
CA ASP A 282 0.14 4.10 -7.63
C ASP A 282 0.23 2.90 -8.56
N LEU A 283 1.28 2.76 -9.36
CA LEU A 283 1.48 1.55 -10.18
C LEU A 283 1.54 0.27 -9.34
N MET A 284 2.23 0.30 -8.20
CA MET A 284 2.26 -0.81 -7.22
C MET A 284 0.86 -1.16 -6.71
N ARG A 285 0.01 -0.17 -6.45
CA ARG A 285 -1.40 -0.38 -6.07
C ARG A 285 -2.22 -0.94 -7.23
N GLY A 286 -1.94 -0.48 -8.45
CA GLY A 286 -2.51 -1.03 -9.67
C GLY A 286 -2.19 -2.52 -9.77
N LEU A 287 -0.94 -2.90 -9.57
CA LEU A 287 -0.47 -4.29 -9.52
C LEU A 287 -1.06 -5.12 -8.36
N GLY A 288 -1.97 -4.58 -7.54
CA GLY A 288 -2.62 -5.31 -6.45
C GLY A 288 -1.74 -5.55 -5.24
N ILE A 289 -0.66 -4.78 -5.09
CA ILE A 289 0.13 -4.72 -3.85
C ILE A 289 -0.52 -3.68 -2.94
N GLN A 290 -0.85 -4.06 -1.71
CA GLN A 290 -1.32 -3.09 -0.72
C GLN A 290 -0.18 -2.11 -0.45
N SER A 291 -0.42 -0.81 -0.59
CA SER A 291 0.59 0.20 -0.30
C SER A 291 0.02 1.43 0.39
N GLN A 292 0.91 2.23 0.97
CA GLN A 292 0.55 3.53 1.50
C GLN A 292 -0.02 4.41 0.40
N LYS A 293 -1.00 5.24 0.76
CA LYS A 293 -1.42 6.30 -0.15
C LYS A 293 -0.33 7.36 -0.15
N LEU A 294 0.20 7.64 -1.33
CA LEU A 294 1.24 8.62 -1.57
C LEU A 294 0.70 9.62 -2.60
N LYS A 295 0.56 10.88 -2.22
CA LYS A 295 -0.03 11.92 -3.07
C LYS A 295 0.94 13.06 -3.28
N ILE A 296 0.90 13.69 -4.44
CA ILE A 296 1.70 14.88 -4.70
C ILE A 296 1.03 16.08 -4.01
N VAL A 297 1.84 16.84 -3.27
CA VAL A 297 1.48 18.14 -2.70
C VAL A 297 2.37 19.19 -3.31
N GLU A 298 1.77 20.29 -3.72
CA GLU A 298 2.47 21.40 -4.37
C GLU A 298 2.72 22.54 -3.40
N GLY A 299 3.86 23.20 -3.57
CA GLY A 299 4.21 24.44 -2.92
C GLY A 299 5.28 25.16 -3.72
N GLU A 300 5.96 26.10 -3.08
CA GLU A 300 7.06 26.86 -3.67
C GLU A 300 8.25 26.85 -2.73
N TYR A 301 9.44 26.88 -3.31
CA TYR A 301 10.66 27.27 -2.62
C TYR A 301 10.65 28.79 -2.36
N ALA A 302 11.57 29.26 -1.50
CA ALA A 302 11.67 30.67 -1.15
C ALA A 302 11.93 31.59 -2.36
N ASP A 303 12.53 31.05 -3.42
CA ASP A 303 12.81 31.74 -4.68
C ASP A 303 11.63 31.72 -5.68
N GLY A 304 10.47 31.16 -5.29
CA GLY A 304 9.27 31.03 -6.13
C GLY A 304 9.29 29.83 -7.09
N THR A 305 10.36 29.03 -7.09
CA THR A 305 10.41 27.80 -7.89
C THR A 305 9.35 26.80 -7.40
N PRO A 306 8.59 26.14 -8.28
CA PRO A 306 7.66 25.10 -7.89
C PRO A 306 8.34 23.97 -7.11
N LYS A 307 7.65 23.47 -6.09
CA LYS A 307 8.09 22.36 -5.24
C LYS A 307 7.01 21.29 -5.18
N LEU A 308 7.39 20.06 -5.49
CA LEU A 308 6.52 18.88 -5.43
C LEU A 308 7.01 17.97 -4.30
N MET A 309 6.12 17.65 -3.37
CA MET A 309 6.39 16.78 -2.23
C MET A 309 5.39 15.64 -2.18
N LEU A 310 5.64 14.70 -1.28
CA LEU A 310 4.83 13.49 -1.15
C LEU A 310 4.11 13.46 0.19
N ASP A 311 2.79 13.47 0.17
CA ASP A 311 1.92 13.22 1.32
C ASP A 311 1.65 11.71 1.44
N GLY A 312 2.41 11.06 2.33
CA GLY A 312 2.22 9.67 2.72
C GLY A 312 1.30 9.54 3.94
N THR A 313 0.33 8.63 3.88
CA THR A 313 -0.47 8.27 5.07
C THR A 313 -0.24 6.82 5.47
N HIS A 314 -0.10 6.53 6.77
CA HIS A 314 0.10 5.17 7.26
C HIS A 314 -0.96 4.18 6.77
N VAL A 315 -0.51 2.95 6.59
CA VAL A 315 -1.35 1.80 6.27
C VAL A 315 -1.71 1.12 7.58
N ASP A 316 -2.97 1.23 7.98
CA ASP A 316 -3.51 0.49 9.11
C ASP A 316 -4.50 -0.56 8.57
N SER A 317 -4.60 -1.70 9.25
CA SER A 317 -5.62 -2.71 8.94
C SER A 317 -6.99 -2.25 9.44
N VAL A 318 -8.05 -2.74 8.79
CA VAL A 318 -9.44 -2.54 9.23
C VAL A 318 -9.67 -3.17 10.62
N ASP A 319 -8.89 -4.19 10.96
CA ASP A 319 -8.93 -4.96 12.22
C ASP A 319 -8.01 -4.40 13.32
N GLY A 320 -7.43 -3.21 13.11
CA GLY A 320 -6.58 -2.56 14.11
C GLY A 320 -5.13 -3.05 14.16
N ASN A 321 -4.68 -3.89 13.22
CA ASN A 321 -3.26 -4.24 13.13
C ASN A 321 -2.46 -3.05 12.57
N SER A 322 -1.43 -2.64 13.29
CA SER A 322 -0.48 -1.62 12.85
C SER A 322 0.54 -2.18 11.85
N PHE A 323 1.02 -1.32 10.97
CA PHE A 323 2.14 -1.64 10.08
C PHE A 323 3.42 -1.95 10.87
N SER A 324 4.19 -2.93 10.39
CA SER A 324 5.57 -3.20 10.80
C SER A 324 6.44 -3.44 9.57
N ASP A 325 7.61 -2.81 9.52
CA ASP A 325 8.60 -3.04 8.47
C ASP A 325 9.36 -4.37 8.70
N PHE A 326 10.17 -4.76 7.72
CA PHE A 326 10.99 -5.98 7.80
C PHE A 326 12.41 -5.73 8.35
N ASP A 327 12.75 -4.52 8.82
CA ASP A 327 13.93 -4.32 9.69
C ASP A 327 13.64 -4.97 11.05
N GLY A 328 12.39 -4.84 11.50
CA GLY A 328 11.78 -5.65 12.55
C GLY A 328 12.44 -5.47 13.93
N LYS A 329 11.88 -6.18 14.92
CA LYS A 329 12.46 -6.29 16.27
C LYS A 329 12.53 -7.76 16.65
N PRO A 330 13.64 -8.45 16.34
CA PRO A 330 13.77 -9.90 16.51
C PRO A 330 13.39 -10.40 17.91
N LEU A 331 13.80 -9.67 18.96
CA LEU A 331 13.51 -10.03 20.35
C LEU A 331 12.04 -9.91 20.75
N ARG A 332 11.21 -9.24 19.94
CA ARG A 332 9.75 -9.14 20.14
C ARG A 332 8.96 -10.14 19.29
N GLY A 333 9.64 -11.04 18.58
CA GLY A 333 9.00 -12.00 17.68
C GLY A 333 8.47 -11.37 16.39
N GLU A 334 8.86 -10.13 16.08
CA GLU A 334 8.53 -9.46 14.82
C GLU A 334 9.26 -10.14 13.65
N ARG A 335 8.68 -10.07 12.45
CA ARG A 335 9.30 -10.60 11.25
C ARG A 335 10.47 -9.72 10.84
N TYR A 336 11.56 -10.33 10.39
CA TYR A 336 12.70 -9.58 9.88
C TYR A 336 13.44 -10.37 8.80
N LEU A 337 14.36 -9.69 8.09
CA LEU A 337 15.19 -10.32 7.07
C LEU A 337 16.48 -10.88 7.66
N LYS A 338 16.76 -12.14 7.35
CA LYS A 338 18.06 -12.78 7.63
C LYS A 338 18.45 -13.69 6.48
N ASP A 339 19.69 -13.56 5.99
CA ASP A 339 20.20 -14.26 4.80
C ASP A 339 19.29 -14.11 3.56
N GLY A 340 18.59 -12.97 3.46
CA GLY A 340 17.61 -12.71 2.41
C GLY A 340 16.31 -13.51 2.52
N MET A 341 16.08 -14.23 3.64
CA MET A 341 14.82 -14.91 3.96
C MET A 341 14.02 -14.12 4.98
N LEU A 342 12.69 -14.27 4.94
CA LEU A 342 11.81 -13.79 5.99
C LEU A 342 11.82 -14.78 7.16
N VAL A 343 12.14 -14.30 8.36
CA VAL A 343 12.27 -15.15 9.56
C VAL A 343 11.61 -14.54 10.78
N ARG A 344 11.43 -15.37 11.82
CA ARG A 344 11.10 -14.97 13.19
C ARG A 344 11.97 -15.72 14.18
N ASN A 345 12.31 -15.08 15.29
CA ASN A 345 12.95 -15.79 16.40
C ASN A 345 11.94 -16.72 17.09
N THR A 346 12.42 -17.88 17.51
CA THR A 346 11.68 -18.79 18.39
C THR A 346 11.77 -18.33 19.85
N GLN A 347 10.84 -18.78 20.69
CA GLN A 347 10.92 -18.57 22.13
C GLN A 347 11.88 -19.60 22.73
N ALA A 348 12.95 -19.14 23.39
CA ALA A 348 13.89 -20.00 24.08
C ALA A 348 13.32 -20.44 25.45
N GLN A 349 13.81 -21.56 25.96
CA GLN A 349 13.47 -22.00 27.31
C GLN A 349 13.97 -20.97 28.34
N GLY A 350 13.05 -20.47 29.17
CA GLY A 350 13.35 -19.43 30.16
C GLY A 350 13.15 -18.00 29.67
N ASP A 351 12.76 -17.80 28.40
CA ASP A 351 12.34 -16.48 27.93
C ASP A 351 11.11 -15.98 28.71
N ALA A 352 11.18 -14.73 29.16
CA ALA A 352 10.00 -14.04 29.69
C ALA A 352 8.90 -13.92 28.61
N GLN A 353 7.66 -13.74 29.03
CA GLN A 353 6.54 -13.58 28.10
C GLN A 353 6.80 -12.40 27.14
N GLY A 354 6.73 -12.67 25.83
CA GLY A 354 6.95 -11.67 24.79
C GLY A 354 8.41 -11.45 24.39
N VAL A 355 9.35 -12.23 24.95
CA VAL A 355 10.75 -12.26 24.54
C VAL A 355 11.01 -13.49 23.67
N TYR A 356 11.72 -13.30 22.56
CA TYR A 356 12.04 -14.35 21.58
C TYR A 356 13.54 -14.34 21.30
N SER A 357 14.32 -14.98 22.17
CA SER A 357 15.79 -15.03 22.09
C SER A 357 16.32 -16.28 21.38
N GLY A 358 15.44 -17.23 21.05
CA GLY A 358 15.78 -18.48 20.36
C GLY A 358 16.24 -18.28 18.91
N PRO A 359 16.75 -19.36 18.27
CA PRO A 359 17.21 -19.29 16.89
C PRO A 359 16.09 -18.88 15.93
N PRO A 360 16.43 -18.17 14.84
CA PRO A 360 15.46 -17.80 13.83
C PRO A 360 15.03 -18.97 12.97
N GLU A 361 13.74 -19.05 12.68
CA GLU A 361 13.12 -19.99 11.76
C GLU A 361 12.45 -19.25 10.61
N LEU A 362 12.33 -19.93 9.47
CA LEU A 362 11.66 -19.41 8.28
C LEU A 362 10.20 -19.09 8.61
N ASP A 363 9.74 -17.91 8.21
CA ASP A 363 8.34 -17.52 8.33
C ASP A 363 7.62 -17.60 6.98
N SER A 364 6.70 -18.56 6.85
CA SER A 364 5.85 -18.76 5.68
C SER A 364 4.39 -18.34 5.91
N SER A 365 4.10 -17.58 6.97
CA SER A 365 2.74 -17.15 7.31
C SER A 365 2.20 -15.99 6.48
N MET A 366 3.02 -15.37 5.63
CA MET A 366 2.62 -14.25 4.79
C MET A 366 1.76 -14.73 3.61
N ASN A 367 0.63 -14.07 3.40
CA ASN A 367 -0.28 -14.41 2.32
C ASN A 367 0.30 -13.99 0.96
N GLU A 368 0.35 -14.93 0.01
CA GLU A 368 0.72 -14.69 -1.39
C GLU A 368 2.01 -13.89 -1.58
N LEU A 369 3.01 -14.11 -0.72
CA LEU A 369 4.24 -13.33 -0.75
C LEU A 369 4.95 -13.45 -2.12
N GLY A 370 4.98 -14.65 -2.69
CA GLY A 370 5.71 -14.99 -3.91
C GLY A 370 5.25 -14.23 -5.16
N ARG A 371 3.96 -13.92 -5.29
CA ARG A 371 3.41 -13.19 -6.45
C ARG A 371 4.04 -11.82 -6.62
N ASN A 372 4.46 -11.19 -5.53
CA ASN A 372 5.00 -9.83 -5.51
C ASN A 372 6.39 -9.73 -6.16
N LYS A 373 7.13 -10.84 -6.28
CA LYS A 373 8.49 -10.84 -6.83
C LYS A 373 8.55 -10.24 -8.22
N ILE A 374 7.73 -10.75 -9.13
CA ILE A 374 7.73 -10.31 -10.53
C ILE A 374 7.15 -8.93 -10.71
N LEU A 375 6.20 -8.52 -9.85
CA LEU A 375 5.62 -7.19 -9.85
C LEU A 375 6.68 -6.13 -9.52
N LEU A 376 7.53 -6.39 -8.52
CA LEU A 376 8.64 -5.51 -8.16
C LEU A 376 9.76 -5.52 -9.22
N LEU A 377 10.05 -6.69 -9.82
CA LEU A 377 10.99 -6.78 -10.94
C LEU A 377 10.51 -6.02 -12.19
N LEU A 378 9.21 -6.03 -12.47
CA LEU A 378 8.59 -5.28 -13.56
C LEU A 378 8.80 -3.77 -13.38
N MET A 379 8.62 -3.27 -12.15
CA MET A 379 8.89 -1.87 -11.82
C MET A 379 10.38 -1.54 -11.73
N ALA A 380 11.26 -2.53 -11.89
CA ALA A 380 12.70 -2.43 -11.68
C ALA A 380 13.08 -1.86 -10.29
N ASP A 381 12.28 -2.14 -9.26
CA ASP A 381 12.54 -1.71 -7.88
C ASP A 381 13.75 -2.48 -7.31
N ARG A 382 14.97 -1.95 -7.52
CA ARG A 382 16.20 -2.61 -7.06
C ARG A 382 16.29 -2.74 -5.54
N ASP A 383 15.60 -1.88 -4.81
CA ASP A 383 15.61 -1.87 -3.35
C ASP A 383 14.24 -2.29 -2.81
N ALA A 384 13.70 -3.37 -3.41
CA ALA A 384 12.39 -3.97 -3.14
C ALA A 384 11.92 -3.77 -1.71
N LEU A 385 12.76 -4.14 -0.73
CA LEU A 385 12.44 -4.02 0.70
C LEU A 385 13.27 -2.96 1.44
N GLY A 386 14.24 -2.32 0.80
CA GLY A 386 15.27 -1.56 1.50
C GLY A 386 16.43 -2.46 1.93
N SER A 387 17.61 -1.87 2.12
CA SER A 387 18.83 -2.63 2.49
C SER A 387 18.70 -3.42 3.80
N LYS A 388 17.80 -3.00 4.70
CA LYS A 388 17.46 -3.71 5.94
C LYS A 388 16.00 -4.17 6.02
N GLY A 389 15.17 -3.97 4.98
CA GLY A 389 13.75 -4.27 5.07
C GLY A 389 12.85 -3.10 5.47
N GLY A 390 13.36 -1.86 5.51
CA GLY A 390 12.61 -0.68 5.96
C GLY A 390 11.62 -0.06 4.96
N ASN A 391 11.65 -0.42 3.66
CA ASN A 391 10.81 0.21 2.63
C ASN A 391 9.45 -0.49 2.45
N LYS A 392 9.35 -1.75 2.91
CA LYS A 392 8.16 -2.58 2.84
C LYS A 392 8.00 -3.32 4.15
N GLY A 393 6.82 -3.85 4.38
CA GLY A 393 6.50 -4.49 5.64
C GLY A 393 5.24 -5.31 5.52
N TYR A 394 4.53 -5.39 6.63
CA TYR A 394 3.32 -6.16 6.74
C TYR A 394 2.31 -5.50 7.67
N VAL A 395 1.06 -5.81 7.42
CA VAL A 395 -0.07 -5.55 8.31
C VAL A 395 -0.78 -6.88 8.49
N GLY A 396 -0.77 -7.42 9.72
CA GLY A 396 -1.18 -8.81 9.93
C GLY A 396 -0.29 -9.77 9.13
N ASN A 397 -0.88 -10.49 8.16
CA ASN A 397 -0.18 -11.40 7.24
C ASN A 397 -0.11 -10.87 5.79
N THR A 398 -0.52 -9.62 5.57
CA THR A 398 -0.54 -9.02 4.23
C THR A 398 0.73 -8.22 3.98
N PHE A 399 1.37 -8.44 2.83
CA PHE A 399 2.53 -7.67 2.39
C PHE A 399 2.12 -6.24 2.03
N VAL A 400 2.83 -5.25 2.58
CA VAL A 400 2.49 -3.84 2.43
C VAL A 400 3.70 -3.03 2.00
N GLY A 401 3.53 -2.20 0.97
CA GLY A 401 4.53 -1.21 0.59
C GLY A 401 4.32 0.16 1.21
N ILE A 402 5.39 0.76 1.71
CA ILE A 402 5.36 2.15 2.16
C ILE A 402 6.27 3.05 1.31
N ASP A 403 7.26 2.50 0.63
CA ASP A 403 8.16 3.28 -0.19
C ASP A 403 8.58 2.47 -1.44
N PRO A 404 8.26 2.91 -2.66
CA PRO A 404 8.85 2.34 -3.87
C PRO A 404 10.30 2.83 -4.02
N GLY A 405 11.21 2.24 -3.25
CA GLY A 405 12.54 2.81 -2.97
C GLY A 405 13.34 3.28 -4.19
N HIS A 406 13.45 2.46 -5.25
CA HIS A 406 14.18 2.83 -6.48
C HIS A 406 13.47 2.31 -7.74
N ALA A 407 12.16 2.44 -7.77
CA ALA A 407 11.35 2.00 -8.89
C ALA A 407 11.41 2.98 -10.09
N LEU A 408 11.21 2.44 -11.29
CA LEU A 408 11.11 3.18 -12.56
C LEU A 408 12.36 4.00 -12.94
N GLU A 409 13.53 3.64 -12.44
CA GLU A 409 14.81 4.24 -12.85
C GLU A 409 15.25 3.69 -14.22
N GLY A 410 15.45 4.59 -15.19
CA GLY A 410 15.57 4.20 -16.61
C GLY A 410 16.66 3.18 -16.93
N GLY A 411 17.82 3.23 -16.27
CA GLY A 411 18.93 2.29 -16.54
C GLY A 411 18.65 0.82 -16.17
N LEU A 412 17.74 0.57 -15.22
CA LEU A 412 17.29 -0.78 -14.87
C LEU A 412 15.99 -1.14 -15.57
N LEU A 413 15.08 -0.18 -15.70
CA LEU A 413 13.80 -0.37 -16.36
C LEU A 413 13.94 -0.77 -17.83
N SER A 414 14.99 -0.28 -18.52
CA SER A 414 15.26 -0.62 -19.92
C SER A 414 15.89 -2.00 -20.13
N ARG A 415 16.28 -2.73 -19.07
CA ARG A 415 16.90 -4.05 -19.19
C ARG A 415 15.92 -5.10 -19.67
N ARG A 416 16.40 -6.02 -20.49
CA ARG A 416 15.66 -7.13 -21.10
C ARG A 416 16.48 -8.41 -21.01
N GLY A 417 15.81 -9.57 -20.95
CA GLY A 417 16.48 -10.87 -20.85
C GLY A 417 17.34 -11.06 -19.58
N ASP A 418 17.08 -10.25 -18.55
CA ASP A 418 17.70 -10.34 -17.23
C ASP A 418 16.91 -11.22 -16.26
N ILE A 419 15.69 -11.62 -16.62
CA ILE A 419 14.81 -12.50 -15.84
C ILE A 419 14.72 -13.86 -16.53
N ASN A 420 14.74 -14.92 -15.74
CA ASN A 420 14.56 -16.31 -16.20
C ASN A 420 13.17 -16.83 -15.82
N SER A 421 12.75 -17.92 -16.46
CA SER A 421 11.43 -18.54 -16.31
C SER A 421 11.18 -19.21 -14.94
N ASP A 422 12.18 -19.32 -14.07
CA ASP A 422 12.06 -19.73 -12.66
C ASP A 422 11.97 -18.55 -11.67
N PHE A 423 11.85 -17.32 -12.20
CA PHE A 423 11.90 -16.04 -11.48
C PHE A 423 13.29 -15.70 -10.90
N SER A 424 14.35 -16.43 -11.25
CA SER A 424 15.72 -15.97 -11.02
C SER A 424 16.06 -14.83 -11.98
N PHE A 425 17.09 -14.05 -11.65
CA PHE A 425 17.49 -12.91 -12.47
C PHE A 425 18.99 -12.63 -12.35
N LYS A 426 19.52 -11.90 -13.33
CA LYS A 426 20.92 -11.45 -13.37
C LYS A 426 21.07 -10.14 -12.59
N GLN A 427 22.00 -10.09 -11.65
CA GLN A 427 22.26 -8.90 -10.86
C GLN A 427 22.75 -7.73 -11.73
N PRO A 428 22.18 -6.52 -11.59
CA PRO A 428 22.68 -5.35 -12.28
C PRO A 428 23.97 -4.81 -11.67
N GLY A 429 25.05 -4.85 -12.47
CA GLY A 429 26.34 -4.25 -12.13
C GLY A 429 27.26 -5.16 -11.31
N VAL A 430 28.51 -4.73 -11.14
CA VAL A 430 29.54 -5.46 -10.37
C VAL A 430 29.49 -5.08 -8.88
N PHE A 431 28.94 -3.91 -8.54
CA PHE A 431 28.88 -3.39 -7.17
C PHE A 431 27.54 -3.69 -6.50
N ALA A 432 27.58 -4.18 -5.25
CA ALA A 432 26.39 -4.53 -4.45
C ALA A 432 25.43 -3.35 -4.20
N SER A 433 25.87 -2.10 -4.39
CA SER A 433 25.02 -0.90 -4.28
C SER A 433 24.09 -0.70 -5.48
N GLN A 434 24.36 -1.36 -6.61
CA GLN A 434 23.60 -1.23 -7.86
C GLN A 434 22.66 -2.42 -8.12
N GLY A 435 22.80 -3.51 -7.36
CA GLY A 435 22.05 -4.76 -7.50
C GLY A 435 20.63 -4.75 -6.91
N TYR A 436 19.83 -5.74 -7.30
CA TYR A 436 18.55 -6.08 -6.67
C TYR A 436 18.79 -6.68 -5.28
N LYS A 437 18.10 -6.15 -4.26
CA LYS A 437 18.29 -6.54 -2.86
C LYS A 437 17.07 -7.27 -2.30
N ASN A 438 17.32 -8.32 -1.52
CA ASN A 438 16.33 -9.05 -0.72
C ASN A 438 15.18 -9.72 -1.49
N PHE A 439 15.35 -9.99 -2.79
CA PHE A 439 14.34 -10.68 -3.61
C PHE A 439 14.18 -12.17 -3.29
N SER A 440 15.15 -12.78 -2.59
CA SER A 440 15.10 -14.19 -2.21
C SER A 440 14.01 -14.49 -1.18
N MET A 441 13.48 -13.49 -0.48
CA MET A 441 12.38 -13.70 0.48
C MET A 441 11.14 -14.27 -0.21
N PHE A 442 10.95 -13.92 -1.49
CA PHE A 442 9.80 -14.31 -2.29
C PHE A 442 9.96 -15.71 -2.90
N ASP A 443 11.13 -16.33 -2.74
CA ASP A 443 11.42 -17.66 -3.30
C ASP A 443 10.93 -18.81 -2.41
N GLN A 444 10.51 -18.51 -1.19
CA GLN A 444 9.91 -19.49 -0.26
C GLN A 444 8.40 -19.62 -0.48
N SER A 445 8.00 -19.65 -1.76
CA SER A 445 6.63 -19.82 -2.25
C SER A 445 6.59 -20.77 -3.46
N PRO A 446 5.49 -21.49 -3.72
CA PRO A 446 5.33 -22.32 -4.90
C PRO A 446 5.39 -21.53 -6.22
N LEU A 447 5.73 -22.21 -7.34
CA LEU A 447 5.74 -21.58 -8.66
C LEU A 447 4.35 -21.08 -9.06
N SER A 448 3.29 -21.82 -8.72
CA SER A 448 1.90 -21.42 -9.00
C SER A 448 1.53 -20.07 -8.37
N GLU A 449 2.01 -19.80 -7.15
CA GLU A 449 1.81 -18.53 -6.45
C GLU A 449 2.60 -17.41 -7.12
N LYS A 450 3.88 -17.64 -7.45
CA LYS A 450 4.71 -16.66 -8.18
C LYS A 450 4.07 -16.31 -9.54
N MET A 451 3.51 -17.30 -10.24
CA MET A 451 2.81 -17.12 -11.51
C MET A 451 1.53 -16.28 -11.41
N GLU A 452 0.90 -16.16 -10.24
CA GLU A 452 -0.21 -15.21 -10.08
C GLU A 452 0.23 -13.76 -10.35
N GLY A 453 1.47 -13.41 -10.02
CA GLY A 453 2.03 -12.10 -10.38
C GLY A 453 2.13 -11.90 -11.89
N VAL A 454 2.51 -12.94 -12.65
CA VAL A 454 2.55 -12.88 -14.12
C VAL A 454 1.15 -12.76 -14.71
N ARG A 455 0.16 -13.49 -14.16
CA ARG A 455 -1.25 -13.35 -14.57
C ARG A 455 -1.78 -11.94 -14.31
N GLN A 456 -1.41 -11.33 -13.20
CA GLN A 456 -1.77 -9.94 -12.89
C GLN A 456 -1.17 -8.96 -13.92
N ILE A 457 0.08 -9.18 -14.34
CA ILE A 457 0.71 -8.38 -15.41
C ILE A 457 -0.04 -8.56 -16.73
N ALA A 458 -0.44 -9.78 -17.10
CA ALA A 458 -1.20 -10.05 -18.32
C ALA A 458 -2.57 -9.34 -18.32
N ARG A 459 -3.31 -9.42 -17.20
CA ARG A 459 -4.60 -8.72 -17.02
C ARG A 459 -4.44 -7.19 -17.10
N LEU A 460 -3.37 -6.66 -16.52
CA LEU A 460 -3.06 -5.22 -16.61
C LEU A 460 -2.83 -4.79 -18.06
N LYS A 461 -2.00 -5.53 -18.80
CA LYS A 461 -1.76 -5.29 -20.23
C LYS A 461 -3.05 -5.31 -21.04
N GLU A 462 -3.88 -6.34 -20.84
CA GLU A 462 -5.18 -6.48 -21.52
C GLU A 462 -6.12 -5.29 -21.23
N SER A 463 -6.17 -4.85 -19.97
CA SER A 463 -7.00 -3.71 -19.57
C SER A 463 -6.47 -2.35 -20.04
N GLY A 464 -5.18 -2.24 -20.35
CA GLY A 464 -4.45 -0.98 -20.63
C GLY A 464 -4.40 0.01 -19.45
N ALA A 465 -4.69 -0.43 -18.22
CA ALA A 465 -4.79 0.45 -17.06
C ALA A 465 -3.45 1.03 -16.62
N ASP A 466 -2.37 0.27 -16.78
CA ASP A 466 -1.00 0.69 -16.51
C ASP A 466 -0.58 1.82 -17.46
N GLY A 467 -0.74 1.65 -18.77
CA GLY A 467 -0.41 2.67 -19.77
C GLY A 467 -1.21 3.97 -19.57
N ARG A 468 -2.50 3.87 -19.27
CA ARG A 468 -3.36 5.04 -18.95
C ARG A 468 -2.88 5.79 -17.70
N LEU A 469 -2.35 5.10 -16.70
CA LEU A 469 -1.80 5.75 -15.51
C LEU A 469 -0.62 6.66 -15.87
N PHE A 470 0.30 6.18 -16.71
CA PHE A 470 1.41 6.99 -17.22
C PHE A 470 0.90 8.20 -18.00
N ASP A 471 -0.11 8.01 -18.85
CA ASP A 471 -0.69 9.11 -19.65
C ASP A 471 -1.32 10.21 -18.78
N LEU A 472 -2.04 9.82 -17.71
CA LEU A 472 -2.61 10.77 -16.75
C LEU A 472 -1.52 11.58 -16.03
N TYR A 473 -0.43 10.92 -15.64
CA TYR A 473 0.72 11.61 -15.03
C TYR A 473 1.43 12.53 -16.03
N ALA A 474 1.64 12.07 -17.27
CA ALA A 474 2.26 12.87 -18.32
C ALA A 474 1.41 14.11 -18.67
N GLN A 475 0.08 13.98 -18.66
CA GLN A 475 -0.83 15.11 -18.84
C GLN A 475 -0.76 16.06 -17.65
N GLN A 476 -0.85 15.55 -16.42
CA GLN A 476 -0.84 16.35 -15.19
C GLN A 476 0.49 17.08 -14.96
N PHE A 477 1.60 16.51 -15.41
CA PHE A 477 2.95 17.05 -15.26
C PHE A 477 3.59 17.40 -16.60
N GLY A 478 2.79 17.76 -17.60
CA GLY A 478 3.24 18.06 -18.97
C GLY A 478 3.12 19.52 -19.37
N ASN A 479 2.74 19.74 -20.63
CA ASN A 479 2.64 21.06 -21.25
C ASN A 479 1.76 22.03 -20.44
N GLY A 480 2.26 23.23 -20.20
CA GLY A 480 1.59 24.26 -19.40
C GLY A 480 2.13 24.41 -17.97
N ARG A 481 3.00 23.50 -17.52
CA ARG A 481 3.74 23.65 -16.25
C ARG A 481 5.08 24.37 -16.44
N PRO A 482 5.59 25.04 -15.40
CA PRO A 482 6.95 25.57 -15.41
C PRO A 482 8.00 24.47 -15.60
N ASP A 483 9.17 24.80 -16.14
CA ASP A 483 10.23 23.83 -16.49
C ASP A 483 10.69 22.95 -15.31
N ALA A 484 10.63 23.47 -14.08
CA ALA A 484 10.98 22.75 -12.87
C ALA A 484 9.93 21.67 -12.47
N ALA A 485 8.76 21.67 -13.11
CA ALA A 485 7.65 20.74 -12.84
C ALA A 485 7.07 20.11 -14.13
N ASN A 486 7.72 20.32 -15.28
CA ASN A 486 7.33 19.74 -16.56
C ASN A 486 8.16 18.48 -16.86
N PHE A 487 7.52 17.33 -16.72
CA PHE A 487 8.06 15.98 -16.88
C PHE A 487 7.29 15.14 -17.91
N GLY A 488 6.39 15.74 -18.70
CA GLY A 488 5.51 15.01 -19.61
C GLY A 488 6.24 14.05 -20.55
N GLN A 489 7.29 14.54 -21.23
CA GLN A 489 8.11 13.69 -22.12
C GLN A 489 8.87 12.61 -21.35
N HIS A 490 9.46 12.96 -20.20
CA HIS A 490 10.20 12.01 -19.38
C HIS A 490 9.31 10.85 -18.89
N ILE A 491 8.08 11.14 -18.49
CA ILE A 491 7.09 10.13 -18.07
C ILE A 491 6.71 9.22 -19.24
N GLN A 492 6.58 9.76 -20.46
CA GLN A 492 6.34 8.96 -21.67
C GLN A 492 7.53 8.05 -22.02
N ASP A 493 8.76 8.53 -21.83
CA ASP A 493 9.96 7.69 -22.02
C ASP A 493 10.02 6.54 -21.00
N ILE A 494 9.67 6.81 -19.72
CA ILE A 494 9.53 5.76 -18.69
C ILE A 494 8.43 4.77 -19.08
N LYS A 495 7.27 5.25 -19.56
CA LYS A 495 6.17 4.40 -20.02
C LYS A 495 6.63 3.39 -21.08
N ALA A 496 7.32 3.86 -22.12
CA ALA A 496 7.82 2.99 -23.18
C ALA A 496 8.81 1.92 -22.65
N GLN A 497 9.68 2.30 -21.71
CA GLN A 497 10.59 1.35 -21.07
C GLN A 497 9.86 0.34 -20.18
N TYR A 498 8.85 0.78 -19.43
CA TYR A 498 8.00 -0.09 -18.62
C TYR A 498 7.23 -1.08 -19.48
N GLU A 499 6.53 -0.61 -20.52
CA GLU A 499 5.74 -1.45 -21.43
C GLU A 499 6.61 -2.48 -22.16
N GLY A 500 7.80 -2.08 -22.61
CA GLY A 500 8.74 -3.03 -23.19
C GLY A 500 9.23 -4.09 -22.19
N ARG A 501 9.36 -3.76 -20.89
CA ARG A 501 9.77 -4.72 -19.85
C ARG A 501 8.63 -5.67 -19.52
N ARG A 502 7.42 -5.13 -19.44
CA ARG A 502 6.17 -5.90 -19.28
C ARG A 502 6.05 -6.95 -20.37
N ASP A 503 6.27 -6.57 -21.62
CA ASP A 503 6.14 -7.45 -22.77
C ASP A 503 7.24 -8.53 -22.78
N ASP A 504 8.48 -8.18 -22.43
CA ASP A 504 9.58 -9.15 -22.26
C ASP A 504 9.28 -10.18 -21.17
N ILE A 505 8.77 -9.74 -20.01
CA ILE A 505 8.33 -10.64 -18.93
C ILE A 505 7.24 -11.58 -19.44
N LEU A 506 6.19 -11.06 -20.08
CA LEU A 506 5.11 -11.92 -20.59
C LEU A 506 5.61 -12.91 -21.66
N GLN A 507 6.59 -12.52 -22.48
CA GLN A 507 7.23 -13.40 -23.44
C GLN A 507 8.01 -14.53 -22.77
N ILE A 508 8.79 -14.23 -21.72
CA ILE A 508 9.54 -15.22 -20.94
C ILE A 508 8.60 -16.27 -20.31
N PHE A 509 7.46 -15.81 -19.79
CA PHE A 509 6.53 -16.67 -19.06
C PHE A 509 5.36 -17.20 -19.91
N GLN A 510 5.36 -16.96 -21.23
CA GLN A 510 4.25 -17.33 -22.13
C GLN A 510 3.87 -18.81 -22.04
N GLU A 511 4.86 -19.69 -21.91
CA GLU A 511 4.66 -21.14 -21.84
C GLU A 511 3.98 -21.53 -20.53
N ARG A 512 4.40 -20.92 -19.42
CA ARG A 512 3.82 -21.16 -18.09
C ARG A 512 2.42 -20.55 -17.97
N LEU A 513 2.13 -19.47 -18.69
CA LEU A 513 0.79 -18.91 -18.83
C LEU A 513 -0.14 -19.84 -19.64
N ALA A 514 0.37 -20.50 -20.68
CA ALA A 514 -0.42 -21.41 -21.50
C ALA A 514 -1.00 -22.60 -20.73
N VAL A 515 -0.45 -22.93 -19.55
CA VAL A 515 -1.00 -23.98 -18.66
C VAL A 515 -2.43 -23.62 -18.20
N ASP A 516 -2.77 -22.34 -18.13
CA ASP A 516 -4.13 -21.87 -17.81
C ASP A 516 -5.16 -22.35 -18.86
N ASP A 517 -4.71 -22.65 -20.09
CA ASP A 517 -5.55 -23.08 -21.20
C ASP A 517 -5.59 -24.59 -21.43
N PHE A 518 -4.80 -25.37 -20.69
CA PHE A 518 -4.72 -26.82 -20.86
C PHE A 518 -6.07 -27.51 -20.58
N ASP A 519 -6.36 -28.54 -21.36
CA ASP A 519 -7.53 -29.40 -21.15
C ASP A 519 -7.26 -30.45 -20.06
N PHE A 520 -7.70 -30.16 -18.84
CA PHE A 520 -7.63 -31.11 -17.73
C PHE A 520 -8.82 -32.09 -17.66
N GLY A 521 -9.70 -32.11 -18.67
CA GLY A 521 -10.92 -32.91 -18.66
C GLY A 521 -12.00 -32.38 -17.71
N VAL A 522 -11.85 -31.13 -17.25
CA VAL A 522 -12.79 -30.40 -16.38
C VAL A 522 -12.99 -28.98 -16.90
N PRO A 523 -14.15 -28.34 -16.68
CA PRO A 523 -14.39 -26.97 -17.11
C PRO A 523 -13.36 -25.97 -16.54
N ARG A 524 -12.92 -25.00 -17.34
CA ARG A 524 -11.89 -24.02 -16.95
C ARG A 524 -12.28 -23.13 -15.76
N ASN A 525 -13.57 -22.94 -15.53
CA ASN A 525 -14.10 -22.18 -14.39
C ASN A 525 -14.26 -23.02 -13.11
N ASP A 526 -13.92 -24.32 -13.15
CA ASP A 526 -13.98 -25.21 -12.00
C ASP A 526 -12.72 -25.05 -11.13
N ILE A 527 -12.89 -25.07 -9.80
CA ILE A 527 -11.78 -25.03 -8.85
C ILE A 527 -10.81 -26.20 -9.03
N THR A 528 -11.29 -27.33 -9.53
CA THR A 528 -10.48 -28.50 -9.90
C THR A 528 -9.52 -28.18 -11.03
N HIS A 529 -9.94 -27.41 -12.04
CA HIS A 529 -9.05 -26.97 -13.13
C HIS A 529 -7.92 -26.09 -12.59
N VAL A 530 -8.29 -25.11 -11.75
CA VAL A 530 -7.34 -24.21 -11.06
C VAL A 530 -6.30 -25.01 -10.25
N ASN A 531 -6.75 -26.03 -9.52
CA ASN A 531 -5.86 -26.89 -8.74
C ASN A 531 -4.91 -27.70 -9.64
N LEU A 532 -5.39 -28.29 -10.73
CA LEU A 532 -4.57 -29.08 -11.65
C LEU A 532 -3.52 -28.23 -12.39
N ARG A 533 -3.90 -27.01 -12.78
CA ARG A 533 -3.00 -25.99 -13.31
C ARG A 533 -1.89 -25.65 -12.30
N ASP A 534 -2.25 -25.38 -11.06
CA ASP A 534 -1.29 -25.04 -10.00
C ASP A 534 -0.35 -26.21 -9.68
N ILE A 535 -0.88 -27.44 -9.63
CA ILE A 535 -0.08 -28.66 -9.46
C ILE A 535 0.89 -28.85 -10.64
N SER A 536 0.46 -28.61 -11.87
CA SER A 536 1.31 -28.73 -13.07
C SER A 536 2.50 -27.77 -13.03
N LEU A 537 2.26 -26.51 -12.63
CA LEU A 537 3.33 -25.52 -12.45
C LEU A 537 4.28 -25.91 -11.31
N ASN A 538 3.75 -26.37 -10.18
CA ASN A 538 4.60 -26.77 -9.05
C ASN A 538 5.40 -28.05 -9.35
N MET A 539 4.84 -28.96 -10.14
CA MET A 539 5.56 -30.12 -10.66
C MET A 539 6.71 -29.71 -11.57
N LEU A 540 6.52 -28.68 -12.41
CA LEU A 540 7.58 -28.11 -13.24
C LEU A 540 8.76 -27.60 -12.39
N ASP A 541 8.48 -26.81 -11.33
CA ASP A 541 9.54 -26.34 -10.41
C ASP A 541 10.20 -27.51 -9.67
N GLY A 542 9.44 -28.51 -9.23
CA GLY A 542 9.97 -29.71 -8.58
C GLY A 542 10.92 -30.50 -9.49
N LEU A 543 10.61 -30.63 -10.79
CA LEU A 543 11.50 -31.23 -11.79
C LEU A 543 12.81 -30.44 -11.93
N GLU A 544 12.73 -29.11 -12.01
CA GLU A 544 13.92 -28.24 -12.04
C GLU A 544 14.77 -28.42 -10.77
N LYS A 545 14.15 -28.44 -9.58
CA LYS A 545 14.86 -28.62 -8.30
C LYS A 545 15.44 -30.02 -8.13
N LEU A 546 14.78 -31.05 -8.64
CA LEU A 546 15.29 -32.43 -8.61
C LEU A 546 16.58 -32.54 -9.43
N THR A 547 16.57 -31.96 -10.64
CA THR A 547 17.60 -32.18 -11.66
C THR A 547 18.73 -31.15 -11.67
N SER A 548 18.52 -29.96 -11.07
CA SER A 548 19.55 -28.93 -10.90
C SER A 548 20.29 -29.06 -9.56
N PRO A 549 21.51 -28.51 -9.38
CA PRO A 549 22.10 -28.38 -8.04
C PRO A 549 21.26 -27.48 -7.13
N THR A 550 21.01 -27.89 -5.88
CA THR A 550 20.18 -27.13 -4.94
C THR A 550 20.75 -27.10 -3.53
N ILE A 551 20.35 -26.11 -2.74
CA ILE A 551 20.53 -26.04 -1.28
C ILE A 551 19.19 -26.14 -0.53
N ALA A 552 19.22 -26.68 0.68
CA ALA A 552 18.07 -26.78 1.59
C ALA A 552 18.19 -25.90 2.85
N LYS A 553 19.33 -25.21 3.02
CA LYS A 553 19.60 -24.32 4.15
C LYS A 553 20.35 -23.08 3.69
N THR A 554 20.13 -21.95 4.37
CA THR A 554 20.93 -20.73 4.17
C THR A 554 22.32 -20.85 4.81
N GLY A 555 23.19 -19.86 4.60
CA GLY A 555 24.51 -19.79 5.24
C GLY A 555 24.46 -19.81 6.77
N SER A 556 23.44 -19.18 7.38
CA SER A 556 23.21 -19.23 8.84
C SER A 556 22.46 -20.48 9.32
N GLY A 557 22.20 -21.46 8.44
CA GLY A 557 21.55 -22.72 8.81
C GLY A 557 20.02 -22.69 8.86
N ILE A 558 19.37 -21.62 8.38
CA ILE A 558 17.90 -21.54 8.31
C ILE A 558 17.41 -22.59 7.31
N ARG A 559 16.51 -23.48 7.73
CA ARG A 559 15.92 -24.51 6.86
C ARG A 559 14.94 -23.87 5.88
N LEU A 560 15.11 -24.20 4.61
CA LEU A 560 14.23 -23.74 3.54
C LEU A 560 13.01 -24.65 3.42
N GLN A 561 11.85 -24.08 3.15
CA GLN A 561 10.65 -24.82 2.79
C GLN A 561 10.68 -25.19 1.30
N HIS A 562 11.25 -24.32 0.47
CA HIS A 562 11.47 -24.53 -0.96
C HIS A 562 12.98 -24.55 -1.26
N PRO A 563 13.56 -25.66 -1.74
CA PRO A 563 14.99 -25.73 -2.04
C PRO A 563 15.36 -24.76 -3.16
N GLN A 564 16.49 -24.09 -3.02
CA GLN A 564 16.95 -23.08 -3.99
C GLN A 564 18.01 -23.67 -4.92
N ILE A 565 17.99 -23.27 -6.20
CA ILE A 565 19.05 -23.65 -7.14
C ILE A 565 20.32 -22.90 -6.72
N SER A 566 21.39 -23.64 -6.46
CA SER A 566 22.61 -23.09 -5.87
C SER A 566 23.53 -22.43 -6.90
N ASP A 567 23.37 -22.80 -8.17
CA ASP A 567 24.19 -22.34 -9.28
C ASP A 567 23.30 -22.14 -10.52
N PRO A 568 22.93 -20.88 -10.84
CA PRO A 568 22.07 -20.56 -11.98
C PRO A 568 22.63 -21.05 -13.32
N ASP A 569 23.95 -21.08 -13.50
CA ASP A 569 24.59 -21.52 -14.74
C ASP A 569 24.49 -23.04 -14.93
N LYS A 570 24.20 -23.78 -13.85
CA LYS A 570 23.95 -25.23 -13.86
C LYS A 570 22.47 -25.58 -13.78
N ARG A 571 21.56 -24.60 -13.83
CA ARG A 571 20.12 -24.84 -13.87
C ARG A 571 19.77 -25.73 -15.06
N LYS A 572 18.93 -26.73 -14.81
CA LYS A 572 18.27 -27.55 -15.82
C LYS A 572 16.87 -27.00 -16.00
N GLU A 573 16.68 -26.19 -17.04
CA GLU A 573 15.39 -25.56 -17.32
C GLU A 573 14.44 -26.58 -17.93
N TRP A 574 13.28 -26.73 -17.29
CA TRP A 574 12.20 -27.58 -17.78
C TRP A 574 11.13 -26.71 -18.45
N HIS A 575 10.53 -27.29 -19.49
CA HIS A 575 9.46 -26.73 -20.29
C HIS A 575 8.20 -27.59 -20.16
N ILE A 576 7.03 -26.96 -20.24
CA ILE A 576 5.72 -27.63 -20.19
C ILE A 576 4.89 -27.34 -21.43
N SER A 577 4.26 -28.38 -21.98
CA SER A 577 3.26 -28.26 -23.07
C SER A 577 2.19 -29.35 -22.92
N GLN A 578 1.12 -29.26 -23.70
CA GLN A 578 0.11 -30.29 -23.80
C GLN A 578 0.12 -30.91 -25.19
N ASP A 579 0.20 -32.23 -25.27
CA ASP A 579 0.04 -32.97 -26.52
C ASP A 579 -1.45 -33.04 -26.88
N PRO A 580 -1.89 -32.38 -27.98
CA PRO A 580 -3.29 -32.31 -28.36
C PRO A 580 -3.83 -33.66 -28.84
N ALA A 581 -2.98 -34.61 -29.24
CA ALA A 581 -3.41 -35.88 -29.82
C ALA A 581 -3.86 -36.90 -28.76
N ASN A 582 -3.31 -36.84 -27.55
CA ASN A 582 -3.53 -37.86 -26.51
C ASN A 582 -3.81 -37.27 -25.11
N ASN A 583 -4.01 -35.95 -25.03
CA ASN A 583 -4.28 -35.21 -23.80
C ASN A 583 -3.28 -35.51 -22.66
N LYS A 584 -1.99 -35.55 -23.01
CA LYS A 584 -0.90 -35.69 -22.04
C LYS A 584 -0.15 -34.38 -21.88
N LEU A 585 0.24 -34.08 -20.65
CA LEU A 585 1.19 -33.03 -20.36
C LEU A 585 2.60 -33.55 -20.65
N LEU A 586 3.38 -32.76 -21.38
CA LEU A 586 4.76 -33.03 -21.73
C LEU A 586 5.66 -32.08 -20.94
N PHE A 587 6.46 -32.65 -20.05
CA PHE A 587 7.54 -31.93 -19.38
C PHE A 587 8.84 -32.28 -20.08
N THR A 588 9.55 -31.30 -20.63
CA THR A 588 10.76 -31.52 -21.44
C THR A 588 11.94 -30.74 -20.89
N CYS A 589 13.14 -31.31 -20.97
CA CYS A 589 14.38 -30.60 -20.69
C CYS A 589 15.45 -30.98 -21.72
N SER A 590 15.97 -29.96 -22.41
CA SER A 590 17.05 -30.09 -23.37
C SER A 590 18.42 -29.90 -22.72
N GLY A 591 19.44 -30.60 -23.22
CA GLY A 591 20.80 -30.46 -22.72
C GLY A 591 21.82 -31.27 -23.53
N SER A 592 23.06 -31.30 -23.05
CA SER A 592 24.07 -32.21 -23.61
C SER A 592 23.66 -33.66 -23.39
N LYS A 593 24.09 -34.60 -24.25
CA LYS A 593 23.83 -36.05 -24.06
C LYS A 593 24.19 -36.55 -22.66
N SER A 594 25.27 -36.02 -22.09
CA SER A 594 25.70 -36.36 -20.73
C SER A 594 24.73 -35.84 -19.67
N ASP A 595 24.26 -34.59 -19.81
CA ASP A 595 23.28 -34.02 -18.89
C ASP A 595 21.95 -34.75 -18.98
N VAL A 596 21.46 -35.04 -20.19
CA VAL A 596 20.21 -35.76 -20.42
C VAL A 596 20.26 -37.16 -19.81
N ALA A 597 21.36 -37.90 -19.99
CA ALA A 597 21.55 -39.20 -19.35
C ALA A 597 21.53 -39.11 -17.81
N LYS A 598 22.15 -38.06 -17.23
CA LYS A 598 22.13 -37.82 -15.78
C LYS A 598 20.73 -37.49 -15.27
N MET A 599 20.01 -36.60 -15.96
CA MET A 599 18.64 -36.23 -15.61
C MET A 599 17.70 -37.43 -15.70
N ASN A 600 17.78 -38.21 -16.78
CA ASN A 600 17.00 -39.42 -16.94
C ASN A 600 17.29 -40.42 -15.82
N LYS A 601 18.57 -40.67 -15.49
CA LYS A 601 18.95 -41.55 -14.37
C LYS A 601 18.39 -41.05 -13.03
N ALA A 602 18.46 -39.74 -12.76
CA ALA A 602 17.91 -39.14 -11.55
C ALA A 602 16.38 -39.34 -11.47
N LEU A 603 15.66 -39.10 -12.57
CA LEU A 603 14.22 -39.29 -12.65
C LEU A 603 13.81 -40.75 -12.47
N GLN A 604 14.50 -41.69 -13.13
CA GLN A 604 14.26 -43.13 -12.95
C GLN A 604 14.49 -43.56 -11.50
N SER A 605 15.55 -43.05 -10.87
CA SER A 605 15.87 -43.36 -9.47
C SER A 605 14.83 -42.78 -8.51
N TYR A 606 14.30 -41.60 -8.81
CA TYR A 606 13.35 -40.88 -7.97
C TYR A 606 11.93 -41.42 -8.09
N LEU A 607 11.44 -41.57 -9.33
CA LEU A 607 10.09 -42.03 -9.61
C LEU A 607 9.94 -43.54 -9.40
N GLY A 608 11.02 -44.32 -9.52
CA GLY A 608 10.97 -45.77 -9.38
C GLY A 608 9.85 -46.40 -10.22
N GLY A 609 9.08 -47.32 -9.62
CA GLY A 609 7.89 -47.91 -10.24
C GLY A 609 6.66 -46.99 -10.30
N HIS A 610 6.69 -45.83 -9.64
CA HIS A 610 5.53 -44.92 -9.59
C HIS A 610 5.21 -44.32 -10.96
N ALA A 611 6.20 -44.09 -11.82
CA ALA A 611 5.95 -43.61 -13.17
C ALA A 611 5.01 -44.56 -13.94
N ALA A 612 5.31 -45.86 -13.93
CA ALA A 612 4.47 -46.88 -14.55
C ALA A 612 3.10 -47.00 -13.87
N GLN A 613 3.04 -46.90 -12.54
CA GLN A 613 1.79 -46.93 -11.76
C GLN A 613 0.83 -45.81 -12.17
N PHE A 614 1.35 -44.62 -12.50
CA PHE A 614 0.55 -43.45 -12.90
C PHE A 614 0.42 -43.29 -14.41
N GLY A 615 0.81 -44.31 -15.20
CA GLY A 615 0.78 -44.24 -16.67
C GLY A 615 1.67 -43.14 -17.25
N ALA A 616 2.63 -42.64 -16.47
CA ALA A 616 3.61 -41.67 -16.92
C ALA A 616 4.76 -42.38 -17.63
N ALA A 617 5.25 -41.78 -18.71
CA ALA A 617 6.34 -42.32 -19.52
C ALA A 617 7.53 -41.36 -19.48
N LEU A 618 8.73 -41.93 -19.33
CA LEU A 618 9.98 -41.19 -19.38
C LEU A 618 10.74 -41.63 -20.62
N ASP A 619 11.02 -40.67 -21.50
CA ASP A 619 11.62 -40.93 -22.81
C ASP A 619 12.81 -40.00 -23.05
N ILE A 620 13.74 -40.45 -23.88
CA ILE A 620 14.85 -39.65 -24.38
C ILE A 620 14.66 -39.49 -25.89
N SER A 621 14.87 -38.28 -26.40
CA SER A 621 14.79 -38.02 -27.83
C SER A 621 15.81 -38.86 -28.63
N PRO A 622 15.55 -39.18 -29.91
CA PRO A 622 16.45 -40.02 -30.71
C PRO A 622 17.89 -39.49 -30.82
N ASN A 623 18.08 -38.16 -30.77
CA ASN A 623 19.39 -37.53 -30.80
C ASN A 623 20.10 -37.52 -29.42
N GLY A 624 19.40 -37.91 -28.36
CA GLY A 624 19.91 -37.98 -26.99
C GLY A 624 20.01 -36.64 -26.26
N ASN A 625 19.47 -35.56 -26.83
CA ASN A 625 19.64 -34.20 -26.32
C ASN A 625 18.41 -33.65 -25.57
N GLU A 626 17.37 -34.46 -25.38
CA GLU A 626 16.18 -34.08 -24.63
C GLU A 626 15.66 -35.27 -23.81
N VAL A 627 15.23 -34.99 -22.58
CA VAL A 627 14.43 -35.90 -21.76
C VAL A 627 12.99 -35.39 -21.70
N THR A 628 12.02 -36.29 -21.81
CA THR A 628 10.59 -35.99 -21.75
C THR A 628 9.92 -36.85 -20.68
N LEU A 629 9.21 -36.22 -19.73
CA LEU A 629 8.26 -36.88 -18.85
C LEU A 629 6.84 -36.60 -19.37
N ARG A 630 6.13 -37.64 -19.79
CA ARG A 630 4.77 -37.60 -20.30
C ARG A 630 3.79 -38.00 -19.21
N VAL A 631 2.80 -37.16 -18.91
CA VAL A 631 1.86 -37.37 -17.80
C VAL A 631 0.42 -37.28 -18.32
N PRO A 632 -0.41 -38.32 -18.15
CA PRO A 632 -1.83 -38.21 -18.42
C PRO A 632 -2.48 -37.09 -17.60
N ALA A 633 -3.33 -36.25 -18.20
CA ALA A 633 -3.95 -35.11 -17.51
C ALA A 633 -4.69 -35.50 -16.22
N ASN A 634 -5.35 -36.66 -16.21
CA ASN A 634 -6.06 -37.21 -15.06
C ASN A 634 -5.16 -37.76 -13.94
N MET A 635 -3.84 -37.86 -14.17
CA MET A 635 -2.85 -38.36 -13.21
C MET A 635 -1.92 -37.26 -12.67
N VAL A 636 -2.11 -36.02 -13.11
CA VAL A 636 -1.30 -34.85 -12.71
C VAL A 636 -1.32 -34.65 -11.20
N ALA A 637 -2.47 -34.81 -10.55
CA ALA A 637 -2.58 -34.61 -9.10
C ALA A 637 -1.74 -35.62 -8.30
N GLN A 638 -1.81 -36.90 -8.68
CA GLN A 638 -1.11 -37.99 -8.01
C GLN A 638 0.40 -37.89 -8.23
N LEU A 639 0.83 -37.64 -9.47
CA LEU A 639 2.25 -37.53 -9.79
C LEU A 639 2.85 -36.24 -9.24
N GLY A 640 2.12 -35.13 -9.30
CA GLY A 640 2.57 -33.83 -8.79
C GLY A 640 2.87 -33.83 -7.29
N ALA A 641 2.17 -34.64 -6.49
CA ALA A 641 2.46 -34.79 -5.06
C ALA A 641 3.88 -35.32 -4.78
N LEU A 642 4.41 -36.16 -5.68
CA LEU A 642 5.79 -36.62 -5.61
C LEU A 642 6.77 -35.47 -5.81
N PHE A 643 6.43 -34.44 -6.57
CA PHE A 643 7.32 -33.30 -6.81
C PHE A 643 7.14 -32.14 -5.82
N SER A 644 6.46 -32.39 -4.70
CA SER A 644 6.31 -31.40 -3.63
C SER A 644 7.67 -30.99 -3.03
N PRO A 645 7.82 -29.75 -2.54
CA PRO A 645 9.08 -29.30 -1.92
C PRO A 645 9.56 -30.23 -0.81
N THR A 646 8.66 -30.73 0.03
CA THR A 646 8.97 -31.70 1.09
C THR A 646 9.54 -33.00 0.53
N ALA A 647 8.92 -33.57 -0.52
CA ALA A 647 9.39 -34.81 -1.13
C ALA A 647 10.76 -34.65 -1.81
N ILE A 648 11.00 -33.49 -2.46
CA ILE A 648 12.31 -33.17 -3.04
C ILE A 648 13.37 -33.00 -1.95
N LEU A 649 13.05 -32.28 -0.87
CA LEU A 649 13.95 -32.11 0.27
C LEU A 649 14.32 -33.46 0.87
N SER A 650 13.34 -34.30 1.23
CA SER A 650 13.59 -35.61 1.85
C SER A 650 14.40 -36.59 1.01
N TYR A 651 14.33 -36.47 -0.32
CA TYR A 651 15.11 -37.33 -1.21
C TYR A 651 16.55 -36.84 -1.41
N LYS A 652 16.75 -35.52 -1.41
CA LYS A 652 18.00 -34.90 -1.87
C LYS A 652 18.88 -34.36 -0.75
N HIS A 653 18.32 -34.10 0.43
CA HIS A 653 18.97 -33.46 1.59
C HIS A 653 18.61 -34.16 2.89
#